data_AF-A0A8S1U6R8-F1
#
_entry.id   AF-A0A8S1U6R8-F1
#
_cell.length_a   1.000
_cell.length_b   1.000
_cell.length_c   1.000
_cell.angle_alpha   90.00
_cell.angle_beta   90.00
_cell.angle_gamma   90.00
#
_symmetry.space_group_name_H-M   'P 1'
#
loop_
_entity.id
_entity.type
_entity.pdbx_description
1 polymer ?
#
loop_
_entity_poly.entity_id
_entity_poly.type
_entity_poly.pdbx_seq_one_letter_code
_entity_poly.pdbx_strand_id
1 'polypeptide(L)'
;MNNFEKVEAFGQLPQARFGHTITYIAKGKAILFGGATGDTGKYSITGDTFSFDMQSRQWKRVEVQGTAPSPRAAHSAVCVDINQIVIYGGATGGGSLASDDLYLLDLRSSDDLGQWTVVPVVGTTPGRRYGHTLTFTKPFLIVFGGNTGQEPVNDCWCVNVEKSPITWVRLECKSEQPLARVYHSASICTNGSANGMVVAFGGRSNDQQALNDAWGLRRHRDGRWDWVKAPYKIDKDQPVGRYQHTTLFVYSMLVVIGGRTGNVGETLTIDVYDTETSEWSKFNSIQRFRHSSWLVDTSIFVYGGFELDSPNIPTDIISKINLNRLLLPSETLTNKLAQYQHAQRNVSPQSLSPQMAPISPDTQASPLNSSLIQKKPGQTTQNTQKQQKPFAQNQTDKSQFKFINQAVVAEESRDSKAPNRKPRVPQTAQENNIAHLFISTLLQPKTFINISENAKFLFQAQHILMLCDQAEAILKEQPMVLRCKAPIKIFGDIHGQYSDLMRFFDLWGSPFVDGKDSDIEAFDYLFLGDFVDRGNHSLETICLLLALKVRFPESIHLIRGNHEDKWINNGFGFSEECAQRLGEDPNDEDSVFARVNRLFEWLPLAAIVEDKIICLHGGIGSQLNYVAEIENLQRPLEVIHEVTTPEQQLVVDILWSDPTDTDQDFGIQPNIIRDPAGTGNIVKFGPDRVINFLIKNNLSLIIRAHECVMDGFERFAGGQLLTVFSATDYCGRHKNAGAVLILKRNLEIVPKLIYPQNLNAHNWIEDEEALKKRPPTPPRWKNQGQRRSYD
;
A
#
# COMPACT_ATOMS: atom_id res chain seq x y z
N MET A 1 20.00 2.52 37.90
CA MET A 1 18.60 2.02 37.90
C MET A 1 18.56 0.73 37.10
N ASN A 2 17.55 -0.14 37.26
CA ASN A 2 17.49 -1.37 36.47
C ASN A 2 16.91 -1.06 35.08
N ASN A 3 17.67 -1.34 34.01
CA ASN A 3 17.28 -1.02 32.63
C ASN A 3 16.34 -2.06 32.01
N PHE A 4 16.07 -3.15 32.73
CA PHE A 4 15.29 -4.29 32.28
C PHE A 4 14.08 -4.49 33.20
N GLU A 5 12.89 -4.49 32.62
CA GLU A 5 11.62 -4.72 33.31
C GLU A 5 11.19 -6.18 33.06
N LYS A 6 10.94 -6.98 34.12
CA LYS A 6 10.29 -8.29 33.93
C LYS A 6 8.83 -8.05 33.57
N VAL A 7 8.37 -8.63 32.47
CA VAL A 7 6.96 -8.57 32.06
C VAL A 7 6.26 -9.80 32.61
N GLU A 8 5.35 -9.60 33.56
CA GLU A 8 4.42 -10.64 33.98
C GLU A 8 3.46 -10.95 32.83
N ALA A 9 3.35 -12.24 32.51
CA ALA A 9 2.52 -12.79 31.46
C ALA A 9 1.58 -13.85 32.03
N PHE A 10 0.41 -14.00 31.43
CA PHE A 10 -0.69 -14.83 31.92
C PHE A 10 -1.23 -15.77 30.83
N GLY A 11 -2.22 -16.59 31.16
CA GLY A 11 -2.88 -17.49 30.21
C GLY A 11 -2.13 -18.81 29.99
N GLN A 12 -2.14 -19.32 28.76
CA GLN A 12 -1.53 -20.59 28.38
C GLN A 12 -0.04 -20.42 28.14
N LEU A 13 0.76 -20.39 29.21
CA LEU A 13 2.20 -20.11 29.14
C LEU A 13 2.96 -21.18 28.31
N PRO A 14 3.72 -20.79 27.27
CA PRO A 14 4.64 -21.71 26.59
C PRO A 14 5.80 -22.08 27.51
N GLN A 15 6.11 -23.39 27.57
CA GLN A 15 7.26 -23.93 28.33
C GLN A 15 8.57 -23.19 28.02
N ALA A 16 9.39 -22.99 29.05
CA ALA A 16 10.75 -22.45 28.96
C ALA A 16 11.57 -23.14 27.86
N ARG A 17 12.18 -22.34 26.97
CA ARG A 17 12.71 -22.85 25.69
C ARG A 17 13.81 -22.00 25.06
N PHE A 18 14.63 -22.64 24.25
CA PHE A 18 15.72 -22.03 23.49
C PHE A 18 15.63 -22.35 21.99
N GLY A 19 16.18 -21.46 21.14
CA GLY A 19 16.22 -21.68 19.69
C GLY A 19 14.85 -21.75 19.01
N HIS A 20 13.81 -21.23 19.65
CA HIS A 20 12.51 -20.92 19.04
C HIS A 20 12.64 -19.61 18.23
N THR A 21 11.61 -19.26 17.45
CA THR A 21 11.45 -17.92 16.88
C THR A 21 10.24 -17.21 17.46
N ILE A 22 10.32 -15.90 17.69
CA ILE A 22 9.16 -15.01 17.87
C ILE A 22 9.14 -13.99 16.74
N THR A 23 8.00 -13.85 16.07
CA THR A 23 7.75 -12.88 15.00
C THR A 23 6.62 -11.93 15.42
N TYR A 24 6.86 -10.62 15.39
CA TYR A 24 5.83 -9.62 15.63
C TYR A 24 4.91 -9.46 14.40
N ILE A 25 3.61 -9.38 14.64
CA ILE A 25 2.56 -9.22 13.61
C ILE A 25 1.65 -8.03 13.96
N ALA A 26 0.58 -7.82 13.19
CA ALA A 26 -0.35 -6.71 13.41
C ALA A 26 -1.17 -6.88 14.71
N LYS A 27 -1.99 -5.87 15.03
CA LYS A 27 -2.84 -5.79 16.24
C LYS A 27 -2.07 -5.90 17.58
N GLY A 28 -0.75 -5.69 17.61
CA GLY A 28 0.02 -5.80 18.86
C GLY A 28 0.19 -7.24 19.34
N LYS A 29 0.37 -8.20 18.43
CA LYS A 29 0.60 -9.62 18.76
C LYS A 29 1.98 -10.09 18.30
N ALA A 30 2.55 -11.02 19.05
CA ALA A 30 3.80 -11.70 18.70
C ALA A 30 3.60 -13.22 18.69
N ILE A 31 4.02 -13.88 17.61
CA ILE A 31 3.80 -15.32 17.39
C ILE A 31 5.11 -16.07 17.65
N LEU A 32 5.05 -17.00 18.60
CA LEU A 32 6.09 -17.95 18.92
C LEU A 32 5.87 -19.25 18.12
N PHE A 33 6.92 -19.77 17.50
CA PHE A 33 6.92 -21.11 16.91
C PHE A 33 8.12 -21.95 17.38
N GLY A 34 7.82 -23.18 17.81
CA GLY A 34 8.79 -24.27 18.00
C GLY A 34 9.89 -24.00 19.02
N GLY A 35 11.10 -24.49 18.72
CA GLY A 35 12.26 -24.47 19.60
C GLY A 35 12.46 -25.78 20.38
N ALA A 36 13.32 -25.71 21.39
CA ALA A 36 13.64 -26.82 22.29
C ALA A 36 13.22 -26.50 23.73
N THR A 37 12.46 -27.39 24.37
CA THR A 37 12.07 -27.29 25.79
C THR A 37 12.83 -28.32 26.63
N GLY A 38 13.10 -28.01 27.91
CA GLY A 38 13.95 -28.83 28.78
C GLY A 38 15.42 -28.39 28.78
N ASP A 39 16.25 -29.06 29.59
CA ASP A 39 17.67 -28.70 29.78
C ASP A 39 18.57 -29.15 28.61
N THR A 40 19.81 -28.66 28.58
CA THR A 40 20.77 -28.97 27.50
C THR A 40 21.16 -30.45 27.37
N GLY A 41 20.95 -31.27 28.40
CA GLY A 41 21.20 -32.72 28.36
C GLY A 41 19.96 -33.55 28.01
N LYS A 42 18.76 -33.02 28.25
CA LYS A 42 17.48 -33.73 28.07
C LYS A 42 16.37 -32.79 27.57
N TYR A 43 16.56 -32.23 26.37
CA TYR A 43 15.57 -31.41 25.69
C TYR A 43 14.68 -32.21 24.72
N SER A 44 13.47 -31.70 24.50
CA SER A 44 12.55 -32.11 23.44
C SER A 44 12.40 -30.99 22.43
N ILE A 45 12.38 -31.31 21.13
CA ILE A 45 12.06 -30.34 20.08
C ILE A 45 10.54 -30.26 19.90
N THR A 46 10.00 -29.05 19.79
CA THR A 46 8.56 -28.79 19.65
C THR A 46 8.23 -28.05 18.35
N GLY A 47 6.97 -28.16 17.92
CA GLY A 47 6.36 -27.47 16.77
C GLY A 47 5.03 -26.82 17.16
N ASP A 48 4.88 -26.50 18.45
CA ASP A 48 3.76 -25.73 18.96
C ASP A 48 3.80 -24.27 18.46
N THR A 49 2.63 -23.66 18.37
CA THR A 49 2.43 -22.26 17.98
C THR A 49 1.69 -21.54 19.11
N PHE A 50 2.20 -20.40 19.53
CA PHE A 50 1.58 -19.57 20.57
C PHE A 50 1.52 -18.11 20.12
N SER A 51 0.46 -17.41 20.49
CA SER A 51 0.35 -15.96 20.35
C SER A 51 0.51 -15.30 21.72
N PHE A 52 1.32 -14.25 21.78
CA PHE A 52 1.41 -13.34 22.91
C PHE A 52 0.77 -12.01 22.53
N ASP A 53 -0.26 -11.62 23.28
CA ASP A 53 -0.95 -10.35 23.12
C ASP A 53 -0.29 -9.29 24.01
N MET A 54 0.28 -8.26 23.39
CA MET A 54 1.13 -7.28 24.08
C MET A 54 0.34 -6.36 25.04
N GLN A 55 -0.97 -6.19 24.81
CA GLN A 55 -1.82 -5.29 25.58
C GLN A 55 -2.37 -5.96 26.85
N SER A 56 -2.95 -7.16 26.69
CA SER A 56 -3.46 -7.98 27.78
C SER A 56 -2.37 -8.74 28.54
N ARG A 57 -1.18 -8.87 27.93
CA ARG A 57 -0.04 -9.69 28.41
C ARG A 57 -0.41 -11.18 28.55
N GLN A 58 -1.29 -11.68 27.69
CA GLN A 58 -1.72 -13.08 27.70
C GLN A 58 -1.02 -13.87 26.60
N TRP A 59 -0.55 -15.07 26.97
CA TRP A 59 -0.25 -16.14 26.04
C TRP A 59 -1.51 -16.97 25.76
N LYS A 60 -1.74 -17.28 24.49
CA LYS A 60 -2.65 -18.34 24.04
C LYS A 60 -1.87 -19.32 23.17
N ARG A 61 -2.26 -20.59 23.20
CA ARG A 61 -1.90 -21.53 22.14
C ARG A 61 -2.74 -21.21 20.91
N VAL A 62 -2.11 -21.15 19.75
CA VAL A 62 -2.80 -21.01 18.47
C VAL A 62 -3.20 -22.40 18.01
N GLU A 63 -4.48 -22.59 17.66
CA GLU A 63 -4.90 -23.81 16.98
C GLU A 63 -4.42 -23.76 15.53
N VAL A 64 -3.85 -24.86 15.03
CA VAL A 64 -3.22 -24.87 13.70
C VAL A 64 -3.75 -26.02 12.84
N GLN A 65 -4.05 -25.70 11.59
CA GLN A 65 -4.56 -26.60 10.57
C GLN A 65 -3.63 -26.60 9.34
N GLY A 66 -3.95 -27.42 8.33
CA GLY A 66 -3.14 -27.55 7.12
C GLY A 66 -1.84 -28.35 7.31
N THR A 67 -0.85 -28.14 6.45
CA THR A 67 0.40 -28.92 6.39
C THR A 67 1.48 -28.27 7.24
N ALA A 68 1.42 -28.48 8.55
CA ALA A 68 2.35 -27.88 9.51
C ALA A 68 3.82 -28.34 9.32
N PRO A 69 4.81 -27.44 9.51
CA PRO A 69 6.21 -27.82 9.60
C PRO A 69 6.48 -28.78 10.77
N SER A 70 7.34 -29.76 10.53
CA SER A 70 7.85 -30.65 11.58
C SER A 70 8.47 -29.87 12.75
N PRO A 71 8.35 -30.36 14.00
CA PRO A 71 9.00 -29.78 15.18
C PRO A 71 10.46 -29.42 14.93
N ARG A 72 10.83 -28.17 15.20
CA ARG A 72 12.15 -27.62 14.83
C ARG A 72 12.63 -26.50 15.74
N ALA A 73 13.95 -26.44 15.90
CA ALA A 73 14.68 -25.35 16.57
C ALA A 73 15.80 -24.83 15.67
N ALA A 74 16.26 -23.60 15.94
CA ALA A 74 17.27 -22.89 15.14
C ALA A 74 16.93 -22.79 13.63
N HIS A 75 15.63 -22.80 13.31
CA HIS A 75 15.07 -22.26 12.07
C HIS A 75 15.09 -20.72 12.11
N SER A 76 14.77 -20.09 10.99
CA SER A 76 14.41 -18.66 10.96
C SER A 76 12.94 -18.49 10.57
N ALA A 77 12.35 -17.37 11.01
CA ALA A 77 10.99 -16.96 10.71
C ALA A 77 10.96 -15.45 10.41
N VAL A 78 10.07 -15.01 9.52
CA VAL A 78 9.90 -13.59 9.18
C VAL A 78 8.45 -13.27 8.83
N CYS A 79 7.99 -12.06 9.19
CA CYS A 79 6.69 -11.53 8.78
C CYS A 79 6.77 -11.07 7.32
N VAL A 80 5.85 -11.52 6.46
CA VAL A 80 5.85 -11.19 5.02
C VAL A 80 4.69 -10.30 4.59
N ASP A 81 3.57 -10.38 5.32
CA ASP A 81 2.43 -9.47 5.18
C ASP A 81 1.63 -9.46 6.50
N ILE A 82 0.54 -8.68 6.58
CA ILE A 82 -0.33 -8.58 7.76
C ILE A 82 -0.79 -9.99 8.19
N ASN A 83 -0.38 -10.39 9.38
CA ASN A 83 -0.67 -11.71 9.98
C ASN A 83 -0.18 -12.92 9.15
N GLN A 84 0.86 -12.76 8.33
CA GLN A 84 1.49 -13.85 7.58
C GLN A 84 2.97 -14.01 7.93
N ILE A 85 3.36 -15.22 8.36
CA ILE A 85 4.72 -15.56 8.78
C ILE A 85 5.26 -16.69 7.91
N VAL A 86 6.48 -16.51 7.38
CA VAL A 86 7.20 -17.56 6.64
C VAL A 86 8.31 -18.14 7.50
N ILE A 87 8.44 -19.48 7.52
CA ILE A 87 9.44 -20.24 8.26
C ILE A 87 10.28 -21.10 7.31
N TYR A 88 11.60 -21.16 7.57
CA TYR A 88 12.55 -21.93 6.76
C TYR A 88 13.58 -22.71 7.61
N GLY A 89 13.96 -23.90 7.13
CA GLY A 89 15.03 -24.73 7.68
C GLY A 89 14.86 -25.12 9.16
N GLY A 90 15.98 -25.27 9.88
CA GLY A 90 16.06 -25.66 11.29
C GLY A 90 16.62 -27.06 11.54
N ALA A 91 16.58 -27.50 12.79
CA ALA A 91 16.98 -28.84 13.25
C ALA A 91 15.86 -29.50 14.07
N THR A 92 15.63 -30.80 13.83
CA THR A 92 14.56 -31.62 14.42
C THR A 92 14.98 -32.38 15.67
N GLY A 93 16.27 -32.32 16.04
CA GLY A 93 16.85 -33.02 17.20
C GLY A 93 17.70 -34.21 16.80
N GLY A 94 18.48 -34.77 17.74
CA GLY A 94 19.31 -35.96 17.49
C GLY A 94 20.34 -35.81 16.35
N GLY A 95 20.81 -34.58 16.09
CA GLY A 95 21.68 -34.27 14.93
C GLY A 95 20.95 -34.15 13.58
N SER A 96 19.64 -34.42 13.52
CA SER A 96 18.86 -34.31 12.29
C SER A 96 18.42 -32.88 11.99
N LEU A 97 18.42 -32.56 10.70
CA LEU A 97 17.92 -31.28 10.17
C LEU A 97 16.42 -31.35 9.90
N ALA A 98 15.76 -30.21 9.94
CA ALA A 98 14.41 -30.06 9.39
C ALA A 98 14.41 -30.19 7.86
N SER A 99 13.22 -30.16 7.25
CA SER A 99 13.09 -30.02 5.80
C SER A 99 13.42 -28.59 5.35
N ASP A 100 13.85 -28.49 4.10
CA ASP A 100 14.11 -27.26 3.35
C ASP A 100 12.92 -26.81 2.49
N ASP A 101 11.72 -27.28 2.83
CA ASP A 101 10.48 -26.66 2.39
C ASP A 101 10.34 -25.24 2.99
N LEU A 102 9.61 -24.38 2.27
CA LEU A 102 9.24 -23.06 2.74
C LEU A 102 7.80 -23.11 3.27
N TYR A 103 7.58 -22.81 4.54
CA TYR A 103 6.24 -22.89 5.16
C TYR A 103 5.67 -21.50 5.40
N LEU A 104 4.41 -21.31 5.03
CA LEU A 104 3.62 -20.12 5.35
C LEU A 104 2.61 -20.47 6.46
N LEU A 105 2.59 -19.66 7.52
CA LEU A 105 1.50 -19.59 8.51
C LEU A 105 0.66 -18.35 8.23
N ASP A 106 -0.62 -18.56 7.96
CA ASP A 106 -1.62 -17.51 7.79
C ASP A 106 -2.51 -17.40 9.03
N LEU A 107 -2.60 -16.19 9.60
CA LEU A 107 -3.38 -15.83 10.80
C LEU A 107 -4.38 -14.70 10.49
N ARG A 108 -4.87 -14.61 9.25
CA ARG A 108 -5.86 -13.61 8.82
C ARG A 108 -7.31 -14.05 9.08
N SER A 109 -7.57 -15.36 9.09
CA SER A 109 -8.92 -15.93 9.23
C SER A 109 -9.54 -15.74 10.62
N SER A 110 -8.76 -15.89 11.70
CA SER A 110 -9.19 -15.55 13.05
C SER A 110 -8.00 -15.22 13.96
N ASP A 111 -8.29 -14.64 15.12
CA ASP A 111 -7.28 -14.18 16.08
C ASP A 111 -6.61 -15.31 16.89
N ASP A 112 -7.14 -16.55 16.82
CA ASP A 112 -6.70 -17.74 17.58
C ASP A 112 -6.48 -19.00 16.69
N LEU A 113 -6.84 -18.98 15.40
CA LEU A 113 -6.68 -20.09 14.44
C LEU A 113 -5.68 -19.71 13.33
N GLY A 114 -4.73 -20.61 13.03
CA GLY A 114 -3.76 -20.46 11.95
C GLY A 114 -3.81 -21.59 10.91
N GLN A 115 -3.54 -21.25 9.65
CA GLN A 115 -3.44 -22.21 8.55
C GLN A 115 -1.97 -22.35 8.10
N TRP A 116 -1.43 -23.57 8.13
CA TRP A 116 -0.13 -23.88 7.56
C TRP A 116 -0.24 -24.35 6.11
N THR A 117 0.55 -23.75 5.23
CA THR A 117 0.69 -24.16 3.83
C THR A 117 2.17 -24.33 3.49
N VAL A 118 2.50 -25.42 2.79
CA VAL A 118 3.82 -25.55 2.14
C VAL A 118 3.78 -24.69 0.88
N VAL A 119 4.65 -23.68 0.80
CA VAL A 119 4.78 -22.83 -0.39
C VAL A 119 5.38 -23.67 -1.52
N PRO A 120 4.72 -23.82 -2.69
CA PRO A 120 5.24 -24.66 -3.77
C PRO A 120 6.52 -24.08 -4.41
N VAL A 121 7.68 -24.54 -3.95
CA VAL A 121 9.00 -24.17 -4.47
C VAL A 121 9.38 -25.07 -5.64
N VAL A 122 9.90 -24.48 -6.71
CA VAL A 122 10.41 -25.18 -7.90
C VAL A 122 11.93 -25.02 -8.01
N GLY A 123 12.61 -26.09 -8.45
CA GLY A 123 14.05 -26.09 -8.70
C GLY A 123 14.90 -26.32 -7.44
N THR A 124 16.14 -25.83 -7.46
CA THR A 124 17.11 -26.02 -6.38
C THR A 124 16.83 -25.07 -5.21
N THR A 125 16.68 -25.63 -4.00
CA THR A 125 16.56 -24.89 -2.74
C THR A 125 17.95 -24.48 -2.19
N PRO A 126 18.00 -23.62 -1.15
CA PRO A 126 19.19 -23.47 -0.31
C PRO A 126 19.58 -24.76 0.45
N GLY A 127 18.79 -25.83 0.40
CA GLY A 127 19.04 -27.07 1.12
C GLY A 127 18.89 -26.97 2.64
N ARG A 128 18.83 -28.13 3.29
CA ARG A 128 18.55 -28.27 4.74
C ARG A 128 19.66 -27.61 5.56
N ARG A 129 19.30 -26.65 6.41
CA ARG A 129 20.25 -25.86 7.21
C ARG A 129 19.64 -25.29 8.50
N TYR A 130 20.46 -25.13 9.55
CA TYR A 130 20.08 -24.48 10.81
C TYR A 130 21.01 -23.31 11.15
N GLY A 131 20.55 -22.39 12.00
CA GLY A 131 21.32 -21.21 12.44
C GLY A 131 21.71 -20.26 11.30
N HIS A 132 20.96 -20.30 10.19
CA HIS A 132 20.94 -19.32 9.11
C HIS A 132 20.03 -18.14 9.51
N THR A 133 20.07 -17.04 8.77
CA THR A 133 19.07 -15.96 8.88
C THR A 133 18.12 -15.99 7.68
N LEU A 134 16.82 -15.78 7.92
CA LEU A 134 15.81 -15.44 6.91
C LEU A 134 15.40 -13.98 7.12
N THR A 135 15.38 -13.17 6.06
CA THR A 135 14.93 -11.77 6.09
C THR A 135 14.01 -11.47 4.90
N PHE A 136 13.18 -10.43 5.00
CA PHE A 136 12.21 -10.07 3.96
C PHE A 136 12.29 -8.58 3.59
N THR A 137 12.81 -8.27 2.40
CA THR A 137 12.82 -6.93 1.82
C THR A 137 12.01 -6.97 0.52
N LYS A 138 10.73 -6.59 0.60
CA LYS A 138 9.71 -6.84 -0.45
C LYS A 138 10.22 -6.45 -1.85
N PRO A 139 10.17 -7.36 -2.86
CA PRO A 139 9.53 -8.68 -2.87
C PRO A 139 10.45 -9.87 -2.52
N PHE A 140 11.66 -9.65 -1.99
CA PHE A 140 12.65 -10.71 -1.78
C PHE A 140 12.64 -11.27 -0.35
N LEU A 141 12.36 -12.57 -0.21
CA LEU A 141 12.87 -13.36 0.90
C LEU A 141 14.35 -13.66 0.66
N ILE A 142 15.18 -13.55 1.68
CA ILE A 142 16.63 -13.74 1.59
C ILE A 142 17.10 -14.66 2.72
N VAL A 143 17.73 -15.79 2.34
CA VAL A 143 18.43 -16.72 3.24
C VAL A 143 19.93 -16.45 3.15
N PHE A 144 20.61 -16.42 4.29
CA PHE A 144 22.06 -16.28 4.35
C PHE A 144 22.68 -17.22 5.39
N GLY A 145 23.76 -17.89 4.97
CA GLY A 145 24.63 -18.71 5.82
C GLY A 145 23.91 -19.83 6.58
N GLY A 146 24.36 -20.08 7.81
CA GLY A 146 23.94 -21.23 8.63
C GLY A 146 24.88 -22.42 8.49
N ASN A 147 24.46 -23.59 8.98
CA ASN A 147 25.19 -24.85 8.86
C ASN A 147 24.30 -25.92 8.21
N THR A 148 24.86 -26.64 7.23
CA THR A 148 24.17 -27.61 6.35
C THR A 148 24.15 -29.04 6.91
N GLY A 149 24.52 -29.22 8.17
CA GLY A 149 24.80 -30.53 8.77
C GLY A 149 26.21 -31.05 8.49
N GLN A 150 26.88 -30.56 7.44
CA GLN A 150 28.29 -30.81 7.17
C GLN A 150 29.15 -29.68 7.75
N GLU A 151 28.93 -28.44 7.30
CA GLU A 151 29.76 -27.28 7.64
C GLU A 151 28.95 -25.97 7.68
N PRO A 152 29.45 -24.90 8.33
CA PRO A 152 28.93 -23.55 8.16
C PRO A 152 29.19 -23.04 6.75
N VAL A 153 28.27 -22.26 6.20
CA VAL A 153 28.33 -21.69 4.84
C VAL A 153 28.17 -20.16 4.85
N ASN A 154 28.57 -19.50 3.76
CA ASN A 154 28.30 -18.07 3.48
C ASN A 154 27.52 -17.86 2.18
N ASP A 155 26.88 -18.90 1.64
CA ASP A 155 26.01 -18.71 0.49
C ASP A 155 24.80 -17.87 0.87
N CYS A 156 24.38 -17.02 -0.08
CA CYS A 156 23.20 -16.20 0.04
C CYS A 156 22.25 -16.56 -1.10
N TRP A 157 20.97 -16.68 -0.78
CA TRP A 157 19.92 -17.05 -1.71
C TRP A 157 18.75 -16.10 -1.54
N CYS A 158 18.10 -15.72 -2.64
CA CYS A 158 16.83 -15.02 -2.58
C CYS A 158 15.74 -15.76 -3.34
N VAL A 159 14.49 -15.53 -2.95
CA VAL A 159 13.31 -15.85 -3.76
C VAL A 159 12.42 -14.63 -3.81
N ASN A 160 11.93 -14.30 -5.01
CA ASN A 160 10.98 -13.22 -5.22
C ASN A 160 9.57 -13.79 -5.00
N VAL A 161 8.89 -13.38 -3.93
CA VAL A 161 7.59 -13.93 -3.54
C VAL A 161 6.43 -13.45 -4.43
N GLU A 162 6.66 -12.47 -5.29
CA GLU A 162 5.71 -11.95 -6.27
C GLU A 162 5.89 -12.60 -7.66
N LYS A 163 6.74 -13.64 -7.77
CA LYS A 163 6.96 -14.39 -9.01
C LYS A 163 6.55 -15.86 -8.87
N SER A 164 5.65 -16.30 -9.75
CA SER A 164 5.30 -17.70 -9.92
C SER A 164 6.00 -18.27 -11.17
N PRO A 165 6.60 -19.48 -11.12
CA PRO A 165 6.78 -20.32 -9.94
C PRO A 165 7.80 -19.75 -8.94
N ILE A 166 7.54 -19.97 -7.66
CA ILE A 166 8.42 -19.59 -6.54
C ILE A 166 9.73 -20.38 -6.69
N THR A 167 10.83 -19.67 -6.97
CA THR A 167 12.11 -20.25 -7.39
C THR A 167 13.26 -19.58 -6.64
N TRP A 168 14.08 -20.36 -5.93
CA TRP A 168 15.25 -19.81 -5.25
C TRP A 168 16.39 -19.55 -6.25
N VAL A 169 17.06 -18.42 -6.06
CA VAL A 169 18.20 -17.98 -6.85
C VAL A 169 19.37 -17.72 -5.92
N ARG A 170 20.50 -18.41 -6.15
CA ARG A 170 21.75 -18.14 -5.45
C ARG A 170 22.32 -16.79 -5.89
N LEU A 171 22.73 -15.96 -4.94
CA LEU A 171 23.26 -14.62 -5.18
C LEU A 171 24.78 -14.65 -5.38
N GLU A 172 25.20 -14.62 -6.64
CA GLU A 172 26.60 -14.53 -7.04
C GLU A 172 27.16 -13.11 -6.89
N CYS A 173 27.43 -12.71 -5.65
CA CYS A 173 28.03 -11.41 -5.29
C CYS A 173 29.51 -11.35 -5.74
N LYS A 174 29.91 -10.27 -6.44
CA LYS A 174 31.29 -10.14 -6.98
C LYS A 174 32.25 -9.38 -6.07
N SER A 175 31.75 -8.83 -4.97
CA SER A 175 32.50 -8.12 -3.93
C SER A 175 33.28 -9.07 -3.00
N GLU A 176 34.05 -8.50 -2.05
CA GLU A 176 34.37 -9.20 -0.79
C GLU A 176 33.05 -9.67 -0.15
N GLN A 177 33.04 -10.86 0.45
CA GLN A 177 31.86 -11.47 1.06
C GLN A 177 32.13 -11.83 2.54
N PRO A 178 31.10 -11.94 3.39
CA PRO A 178 31.30 -12.35 4.77
C PRO A 178 31.80 -13.80 4.87
N LEU A 179 32.59 -14.09 5.91
CA LEU A 179 33.00 -15.47 6.23
C LEU A 179 31.80 -16.40 6.50
N ALA A 180 31.99 -17.69 6.22
CA ALA A 180 31.02 -18.76 6.50
C ALA A 180 30.66 -18.82 7.99
N ARG A 181 29.36 -18.81 8.32
CA ARG A 181 28.89 -18.50 9.68
C ARG A 181 27.55 -19.13 10.04
N VAL A 182 27.45 -19.63 11.27
CA VAL A 182 26.22 -20.15 11.89
C VAL A 182 25.87 -19.39 13.18
N TYR A 183 24.59 -19.28 13.51
CA TYR A 183 24.06 -18.53 14.66
C TYR A 183 24.45 -17.04 14.69
N HIS A 184 24.60 -16.45 13.51
CA HIS A 184 24.59 -15.00 13.34
C HIS A 184 23.14 -14.47 13.41
N SER A 185 22.96 -13.16 13.49
CA SER A 185 21.65 -12.52 13.33
C SER A 185 21.72 -11.49 12.20
N ALA A 186 20.58 -11.17 11.60
CA ALA A 186 20.47 -10.17 10.54
C ALA A 186 19.11 -9.46 10.59
N SER A 187 19.09 -8.19 10.24
CA SER A 187 17.89 -7.35 10.20
C SER A 187 17.99 -6.32 9.07
N ILE A 188 16.85 -5.72 8.69
CA ILE A 188 16.79 -4.77 7.57
C ILE A 188 16.73 -3.35 8.13
N CYS A 189 17.59 -2.46 7.60
CA CYS A 189 17.58 -1.05 7.95
C CYS A 189 16.44 -0.34 7.21
N THR A 190 15.52 0.29 7.93
CA THR A 190 14.32 0.94 7.36
C THR A 190 14.47 2.45 7.18
N ASN A 191 15.60 3.04 7.58
CA ASN A 191 15.80 4.49 7.58
C ASN A 191 17.28 4.83 7.32
N GLY A 192 17.59 6.13 7.16
CA GLY A 192 18.94 6.62 7.03
C GLY A 192 19.65 6.21 5.74
N SER A 193 20.98 6.29 5.75
CA SER A 193 21.88 5.97 4.62
C SER A 193 21.83 4.51 4.17
N ALA A 194 21.54 3.58 5.09
CA ALA A 194 21.51 2.14 4.85
C ALA A 194 20.10 1.59 4.51
N ASN A 195 19.11 2.45 4.27
CA ASN A 195 17.73 2.06 3.93
C ASN A 195 17.69 0.95 2.85
N GLY A 196 16.99 -0.15 3.18
CA GLY A 196 16.78 -1.30 2.30
C GLY A 196 17.90 -2.35 2.32
N MET A 197 18.99 -2.10 3.06
CA MET A 197 20.07 -3.08 3.24
C MET A 197 19.72 -4.09 4.34
N VAL A 198 19.96 -5.37 4.06
CA VAL A 198 20.02 -6.42 5.10
C VAL A 198 21.40 -6.32 5.75
N VAL A 199 21.47 -6.08 7.05
CA VAL A 199 22.74 -6.08 7.79
C VAL A 199 22.82 -7.32 8.67
N ALA A 200 23.79 -8.19 8.38
CA ALA A 200 24.14 -9.34 9.19
C ALA A 200 25.27 -8.99 10.17
N PHE A 201 25.23 -9.53 11.39
CA PHE A 201 26.26 -9.33 12.40
C PHE A 201 26.75 -10.65 13.01
N GLY A 202 28.07 -10.75 13.19
CA GLY A 202 28.73 -11.78 13.98
C GLY A 202 28.37 -13.21 13.58
N GLY A 203 28.12 -14.06 14.57
CA GLY A 203 27.94 -15.51 14.40
C GLY A 203 29.21 -16.29 14.74
N ARG A 204 29.24 -17.56 14.33
CA ARG A 204 30.35 -18.47 14.60
C ARG A 204 30.86 -19.11 13.30
N SER A 205 32.16 -19.01 13.05
CA SER A 205 32.82 -19.56 11.87
C SER A 205 33.11 -21.08 11.96
N ASN A 206 33.66 -21.67 10.90
CA ASN A 206 33.95 -23.11 10.80
C ASN A 206 34.99 -23.58 11.83
N ASP A 207 36.01 -22.76 12.08
CA ASP A 207 37.00 -22.90 13.15
C ASP A 207 36.45 -22.60 14.57
N GLN A 208 35.13 -22.42 14.69
CA GLN A 208 34.40 -22.13 15.92
C GLN A 208 34.68 -20.77 16.56
N GLN A 209 35.45 -19.88 15.92
CA GLN A 209 35.64 -18.51 16.41
C GLN A 209 34.33 -17.70 16.38
N ALA A 210 34.19 -16.79 17.35
CA ALA A 210 33.03 -15.90 17.45
C ALA A 210 33.32 -14.59 16.70
N LEU A 211 32.53 -14.31 15.66
CA LEU A 211 32.75 -13.21 14.73
C LEU A 211 32.20 -11.89 15.30
N ASN A 212 32.87 -10.77 15.02
CA ASN A 212 32.49 -9.42 15.45
C ASN A 212 32.23 -8.45 14.28
N ASP A 213 32.11 -8.96 13.06
CA ASP A 213 31.95 -8.17 11.85
C ASP A 213 30.47 -7.91 11.51
N ALA A 214 30.18 -6.71 11.02
CA ALA A 214 28.90 -6.34 10.43
C ALA A 214 29.03 -6.24 8.90
N TRP A 215 28.03 -6.72 8.18
CA TRP A 215 28.01 -6.77 6.72
C TRP A 215 26.63 -6.41 6.18
N GLY A 216 26.57 -5.39 5.32
CA GLY A 216 25.37 -4.99 4.62
C GLY A 216 25.30 -5.61 3.22
N LEU A 217 24.27 -6.42 2.96
CA LEU A 217 23.88 -6.85 1.63
C LEU A 217 23.02 -5.74 0.99
N ARG A 218 23.46 -5.22 -0.16
CA ARG A 218 22.73 -4.17 -0.90
C ARG A 218 22.31 -4.67 -2.29
N ARG A 219 21.17 -4.18 -2.78
CA ARG A 219 20.70 -4.39 -4.15
C ARG A 219 20.94 -3.14 -4.99
N HIS A 220 21.57 -3.31 -6.14
CA HIS A 220 21.77 -2.24 -7.13
C HIS A 220 20.56 -2.08 -8.05
N ARG A 221 20.44 -0.91 -8.71
CA ARG A 221 19.34 -0.60 -9.64
C ARG A 221 19.29 -1.53 -10.86
N ASP A 222 20.46 -2.03 -11.29
CA ASP A 222 20.62 -3.05 -12.34
C ASP A 222 20.25 -4.47 -11.87
N GLY A 223 19.84 -4.64 -10.61
CA GLY A 223 19.44 -5.91 -10.02
C GLY A 223 20.58 -6.76 -9.45
N ARG A 224 21.85 -6.33 -9.56
CA ARG A 224 22.97 -7.01 -8.91
C ARG A 224 22.88 -6.88 -7.39
N TRP A 225 23.46 -7.86 -6.71
CA TRP A 225 23.65 -7.85 -5.26
C TRP A 225 25.15 -7.84 -4.97
N ASP A 226 25.57 -7.01 -4.02
CA ASP A 226 26.95 -6.94 -3.54
C ASP A 226 26.93 -6.84 -2.00
N TRP A 227 27.93 -7.44 -1.37
CA TRP A 227 28.17 -7.32 0.07
C TRP A 227 29.09 -6.14 0.36
N VAL A 228 28.81 -5.41 1.44
CA VAL A 228 29.62 -4.29 1.91
C VAL A 228 29.91 -4.47 3.39
N LYS A 229 31.19 -4.58 3.74
CA LYS A 229 31.64 -4.61 5.14
C LYS A 229 31.31 -3.27 5.81
N ALA A 230 30.72 -3.30 7.00
CA ALA A 230 30.40 -2.07 7.71
C ALA A 230 31.69 -1.32 8.08
N PRO A 231 31.79 0.00 7.81
CA PRO A 231 32.90 0.80 8.27
C PRO A 231 32.91 0.90 9.80
N TYR A 232 34.10 1.10 10.37
CA TYR A 232 34.28 1.42 11.77
C TYR A 232 35.34 2.52 11.88
N LYS A 233 35.18 3.40 12.88
CA LYS A 233 36.22 4.39 13.21
C LYS A 233 37.34 3.71 14.00
N ILE A 234 38.59 3.98 13.64
CA ILE A 234 39.78 3.29 14.17
C ILE A 234 40.04 3.65 15.64
N ASP A 235 39.57 4.82 16.08
CA ASP A 235 39.63 5.34 17.45
C ASP A 235 38.51 4.82 18.38
N LYS A 236 37.66 3.89 17.92
CA LYS A 236 36.48 3.41 18.66
C LYS A 236 36.53 1.91 18.95
N ASP A 237 36.06 1.59 20.14
CA ASP A 237 35.92 0.25 20.69
C ASP A 237 35.01 -0.64 19.81
N GLN A 238 35.57 -1.67 19.19
CA GLN A 238 34.78 -2.65 18.42
C GLN A 238 33.86 -3.47 19.34
N PRO A 239 32.73 -4.00 18.81
CA PRO A 239 31.90 -4.97 19.53
C PRO A 239 32.66 -6.28 19.75
N VAL A 240 32.29 -7.01 20.81
CA VAL A 240 32.87 -8.33 21.12
C VAL A 240 32.23 -9.40 20.23
N GLY A 241 33.07 -10.30 19.70
CA GLY A 241 32.65 -11.36 18.79
C GLY A 241 31.69 -12.36 19.43
N ARG A 242 30.54 -12.59 18.81
CA ARG A 242 29.40 -13.25 19.48
C ARG A 242 28.44 -13.96 18.53
N TYR A 243 27.80 -15.01 19.03
CA TYR A 243 26.78 -15.79 18.34
C TYR A 243 25.58 -16.08 19.26
N GLN A 244 24.46 -16.54 18.69
CA GLN A 244 23.20 -16.81 19.40
C GLN A 244 22.61 -15.56 20.10
N HIS A 245 22.86 -14.39 19.50
CA HIS A 245 22.30 -13.07 19.84
C HIS A 245 21.12 -12.74 18.91
N THR A 246 20.40 -11.65 19.19
CA THR A 246 19.43 -11.06 18.24
C THR A 246 19.91 -9.69 17.76
N THR A 247 19.71 -9.36 16.49
CA THR A 247 19.83 -7.99 15.96
C THR A 247 18.49 -7.41 15.54
N LEU A 248 18.20 -6.17 15.93
CA LEU A 248 17.01 -5.42 15.52
C LEU A 248 17.41 -4.02 15.05
N PHE A 249 16.74 -3.49 14.03
CA PHE A 249 16.88 -2.08 13.65
C PHE A 249 15.88 -1.20 14.39
N VAL A 250 16.34 -0.02 14.80
CA VAL A 250 15.53 1.07 15.34
C VAL A 250 15.98 2.34 14.62
N TYR A 251 15.19 2.82 13.67
CA TYR A 251 15.61 3.85 12.72
C TYR A 251 16.92 3.43 12.00
N SER A 252 17.96 4.28 11.97
CA SER A 252 19.29 3.98 11.40
C SER A 252 20.19 3.11 12.31
N MET A 253 19.73 2.74 13.52
CA MET A 253 20.54 2.09 14.55
C MET A 253 20.33 0.58 14.56
N LEU A 254 21.39 -0.19 14.37
CA LEU A 254 21.44 -1.65 14.56
C LEU A 254 21.71 -1.94 16.03
N VAL A 255 20.75 -2.56 16.74
CA VAL A 255 20.87 -2.95 18.15
C VAL A 255 21.16 -4.45 18.26
N VAL A 256 22.33 -4.79 18.80
CA VAL A 256 22.82 -6.16 19.03
C VAL A 256 22.58 -6.57 20.48
N ILE A 257 21.84 -7.66 20.73
CA ILE A 257 21.33 -8.01 22.06
C ILE A 257 21.83 -9.39 22.49
N GLY A 258 22.52 -9.42 23.64
CA GLY A 258 23.01 -10.66 24.26
C GLY A 258 23.90 -11.50 23.35
N GLY A 259 23.69 -12.82 23.36
CA GLY A 259 24.56 -13.82 22.75
C GLY A 259 25.60 -14.35 23.72
N ARG A 260 26.59 -15.07 23.17
CA ARG A 260 27.76 -15.60 23.88
C ARG A 260 29.00 -15.62 22.98
N THR A 261 30.17 -15.66 23.59
CA THR A 261 31.48 -15.74 22.91
C THR A 261 31.97 -17.20 22.85
N GLY A 262 33.26 -17.42 22.58
CA GLY A 262 33.90 -18.72 22.81
C GLY A 262 34.08 -19.08 24.30
N ASN A 263 34.14 -18.08 25.18
CA ASN A 263 34.43 -18.23 26.60
C ASN A 263 33.16 -18.47 27.41
N VAL A 264 33.25 -19.30 28.45
CA VAL A 264 32.13 -19.53 29.39
C VAL A 264 32.15 -18.45 30.47
N GLY A 265 30.98 -17.86 30.76
CA GLY A 265 30.84 -16.82 31.78
C GLY A 265 31.22 -15.40 31.35
N GLU A 266 31.64 -15.18 30.10
CA GLU A 266 31.95 -13.85 29.58
C GLU A 266 30.68 -13.00 29.44
N THR A 267 30.65 -11.84 30.09
CA THR A 267 29.54 -10.89 30.01
C THR A 267 29.64 -10.04 28.75
N LEU A 268 28.49 -9.79 28.12
CA LEU A 268 28.40 -8.98 26.90
C LEU A 268 27.61 -7.69 27.12
N THR A 269 27.91 -6.69 26.32
CA THR A 269 27.18 -5.41 26.20
C THR A 269 26.04 -5.52 25.17
N ILE A 270 25.03 -4.65 25.27
CA ILE A 270 24.19 -4.31 24.11
C ILE A 270 25.02 -3.35 23.29
N ASP A 271 25.36 -3.76 22.06
CA ASP A 271 26.15 -2.94 21.15
C ASP A 271 25.21 -2.30 20.13
N VAL A 272 25.27 -0.98 20.00
CA VAL A 272 24.45 -0.21 19.06
C VAL A 272 25.37 0.39 18.00
N TYR A 273 25.17 0.01 16.74
CA TYR A 273 25.86 0.58 15.58
C TYR A 273 24.93 1.56 14.87
N ASP A 274 25.33 2.82 14.75
CA ASP A 274 24.60 3.81 13.97
C ASP A 274 25.13 3.87 12.53
N THR A 275 24.30 3.48 11.57
CA THR A 275 24.67 3.39 10.15
C THR A 275 24.99 4.74 9.49
N GLU A 276 24.62 5.86 10.12
CA GLU A 276 24.89 7.22 9.63
C GLU A 276 26.25 7.76 10.12
N THR A 277 26.60 7.52 11.38
CA THR A 277 27.89 7.98 11.96
C THR A 277 29.02 6.94 11.84
N SER A 278 28.69 5.68 11.57
CA SER A 278 29.62 4.53 11.58
C SER A 278 30.29 4.30 12.95
N GLU A 279 29.58 4.62 14.04
CA GLU A 279 30.05 4.45 15.41
C GLU A 279 29.33 3.32 16.15
N TRP A 280 30.07 2.64 17.02
CA TRP A 280 29.56 1.66 17.97
C TRP A 280 29.46 2.30 19.36
N SER A 281 28.32 2.11 20.03
CA SER A 281 28.09 2.49 21.43
C SER A 281 27.72 1.26 22.25
N LYS A 282 28.29 1.13 23.46
CA LYS A 282 28.14 -0.04 24.33
C LYS A 282 27.27 0.29 25.55
N PHE A 283 26.32 -0.58 25.85
CA PHE A 283 25.39 -0.43 26.98
C PHE A 283 25.29 -1.72 27.79
N ASN A 284 24.77 -1.64 29.02
CA ASN A 284 24.49 -2.82 29.85
C ASN A 284 23.55 -3.79 29.10
N SER A 285 23.87 -5.08 29.05
CA SER A 285 23.00 -6.11 28.44
C SER A 285 22.27 -6.96 29.47
N ILE A 286 21.10 -7.43 29.07
CA ILE A 286 20.56 -8.69 29.55
C ILE A 286 21.49 -9.83 29.10
N GLN A 287 21.95 -10.66 30.02
CA GLN A 287 22.96 -11.68 29.75
C GLN A 287 22.30 -12.99 29.26
N ARG A 288 21.71 -12.94 28.06
CA ARG A 288 20.95 -14.04 27.46
C ARG A 288 21.46 -14.47 26.10
N PHE A 289 21.39 -15.77 25.81
CA PHE A 289 21.71 -16.36 24.49
C PHE A 289 20.67 -17.41 24.07
N ARG A 290 20.51 -17.63 22.75
CA ARG A 290 19.47 -18.51 22.15
C ARG A 290 18.02 -18.10 22.46
N HIS A 291 17.82 -16.82 22.81
CA HIS A 291 16.54 -16.16 22.98
C HIS A 291 15.96 -15.71 21.64
N SER A 292 14.69 -15.29 21.60
CA SER A 292 14.17 -14.41 20.55
C SER A 292 14.00 -12.99 21.07
N SER A 293 13.97 -12.00 20.18
CA SER A 293 13.60 -10.62 20.54
C SER A 293 12.81 -9.92 19.44
N TRP A 294 11.90 -9.03 19.85
CA TRP A 294 11.08 -8.22 18.94
C TRP A 294 10.93 -6.79 19.46
N LEU A 295 10.73 -5.85 18.55
CA LEU A 295 10.54 -4.43 18.83
C LEU A 295 9.05 -4.07 18.80
N VAL A 296 8.60 -3.29 19.78
CA VAL A 296 7.33 -2.53 19.72
C VAL A 296 7.64 -1.09 20.15
N ASP A 297 7.33 -0.12 19.27
CA ASP A 297 7.67 1.30 19.39
C ASP A 297 9.16 1.57 19.68
N THR A 298 9.50 1.69 20.97
CA THR A 298 10.85 1.90 21.52
C THR A 298 11.14 0.99 22.72
N SER A 299 10.38 -0.11 22.84
CA SER A 299 10.58 -1.19 23.80
C SER A 299 10.96 -2.46 23.05
N ILE A 300 12.11 -3.06 23.39
CA ILE A 300 12.50 -4.37 22.89
C ILE A 300 12.13 -5.43 23.92
N PHE A 301 11.46 -6.48 23.49
CA PHE A 301 11.08 -7.61 24.33
C PHE A 301 11.97 -8.81 24.01
N VAL A 302 12.36 -9.55 25.05
CA VAL A 302 13.27 -10.69 25.00
C VAL A 302 12.62 -11.86 25.73
N TYR A 303 12.43 -13.00 25.07
CA TYR A 303 11.84 -14.21 25.67
C TYR A 303 12.73 -15.42 25.44
N GLY A 304 12.71 -16.32 26.43
CA GLY A 304 13.41 -17.59 26.41
C GLY A 304 14.93 -17.47 26.25
N GLY A 305 15.54 -18.53 25.73
CA GLY A 305 16.97 -18.73 25.74
C GLY A 305 17.48 -19.14 27.12
N PHE A 306 18.79 -19.00 27.32
CA PHE A 306 19.49 -19.27 28.58
C PHE A 306 20.00 -17.97 29.18
N GLU A 307 20.09 -17.92 30.51
CA GLU A 307 20.74 -16.84 31.25
C GLU A 307 22.19 -17.26 31.61
N LEU A 308 23.11 -16.31 31.77
CA LEU A 308 24.55 -16.59 31.86
C LEU A 308 24.97 -17.34 33.14
N ASP A 309 24.21 -17.18 34.22
CA ASP A 309 24.32 -17.89 35.49
C ASP A 309 23.66 -19.29 35.45
N SER A 310 22.64 -19.47 34.60
CA SER A 310 21.88 -20.71 34.38
C SER A 310 22.05 -21.26 32.95
N PRO A 311 23.28 -21.46 32.43
CA PRO A 311 23.54 -21.67 30.99
C PRO A 311 23.03 -22.99 30.41
N ASN A 312 22.49 -23.89 31.25
CA ASN A 312 21.97 -25.21 30.89
C ASN A 312 20.44 -25.35 31.05
N ILE A 313 19.78 -24.39 31.71
CA ILE A 313 18.33 -24.41 31.98
C ILE A 313 17.71 -23.21 31.25
N PRO A 314 16.79 -23.41 30.29
CA PRO A 314 16.18 -22.29 29.60
C PRO A 314 15.19 -21.55 30.50
N THR A 315 14.94 -20.28 30.19
CA THR A 315 13.94 -19.44 30.88
C THR A 315 12.63 -19.36 30.09
N ASP A 316 11.54 -18.97 30.75
CA ASP A 316 10.25 -18.56 30.17
C ASP A 316 9.98 -17.06 30.36
N ILE A 317 10.91 -16.33 30.99
CA ILE A 317 10.68 -14.95 31.40
C ILE A 317 10.71 -14.02 30.19
N ILE A 318 9.64 -13.25 29.96
CA ILE A 318 9.67 -12.06 29.10
C ILE A 318 10.38 -10.92 29.86
N SER A 319 11.43 -10.37 29.26
CA SER A 319 12.11 -9.16 29.73
C SER A 319 11.96 -8.03 28.71
N LYS A 320 11.71 -6.82 29.19
CA LYS A 320 11.50 -5.62 28.37
C LYS A 320 12.64 -4.63 28.60
N ILE A 321 13.22 -4.16 27.51
CA ILE A 321 14.31 -3.18 27.46
C ILE A 321 13.73 -1.88 26.90
N ASN A 322 13.69 -0.82 27.71
CA ASN A 322 13.20 0.48 27.27
C ASN A 322 14.35 1.32 26.71
N LEU A 323 14.36 1.56 25.40
CA LEU A 323 15.45 2.25 24.71
C LEU A 323 15.63 3.69 25.20
N ASN A 324 14.53 4.35 25.60
CA ASN A 324 14.54 5.69 26.18
C ASN A 324 15.27 5.77 27.53
N ARG A 325 15.46 4.64 28.22
CA ARG A 325 16.30 4.55 29.43
C ARG A 325 17.69 3.99 29.12
N LEU A 326 17.78 3.02 28.20
CA LEU A 326 19.04 2.39 27.83
C LEU A 326 20.02 3.40 27.19
N LEU A 327 19.54 4.24 26.28
CA LEU A 327 20.37 5.13 25.47
C LEU A 327 20.75 6.45 26.18
N LEU A 328 20.18 6.77 27.37
CA LEU A 328 20.44 8.01 28.11
C LEU A 328 21.93 8.39 28.30
N PRO A 329 22.88 7.45 28.43
CA PRO A 329 24.32 7.79 28.48
C PRO A 329 24.90 8.36 27.17
N SER A 330 24.15 8.34 26.06
CA SER A 330 24.56 8.86 24.75
C SER A 330 23.52 9.85 24.22
N GLU A 331 23.75 11.14 24.46
CA GLU A 331 22.90 12.24 24.00
C GLU A 331 22.59 12.14 22.50
N THR A 332 23.60 11.79 21.68
CA THR A 332 23.46 11.60 20.23
C THR A 332 22.41 10.55 19.87
N LEU A 333 22.43 9.40 20.56
CA LEU A 333 21.50 8.29 20.30
C LEU A 333 20.13 8.54 20.97
N THR A 334 20.08 9.22 22.11
CA THR A 334 18.81 9.71 22.70
C THR A 334 18.11 10.71 21.78
N ASN A 335 18.83 11.70 21.25
CA ASN A 335 18.27 12.68 20.31
C ASN A 335 17.81 12.03 19.01
N LYS A 336 18.54 11.02 18.50
CA LYS A 336 18.10 10.24 17.33
C LYS A 336 16.85 9.39 17.61
N LEU A 337 16.75 8.77 18.79
CA LEU A 337 15.55 8.05 19.22
C LEU A 337 14.34 9.00 19.37
N ALA A 338 14.56 10.22 19.88
CA ALA A 338 13.53 11.25 19.97
C ALA A 338 13.07 11.72 18.58
N GLN A 339 13.98 11.92 17.62
CA GLN A 339 13.63 12.21 16.22
C GLN A 339 12.79 11.09 15.60
N TYR A 340 13.16 9.83 15.82
CA TYR A 340 12.35 8.66 15.43
C TYR A 340 10.96 8.68 16.08
N GLN A 341 10.84 8.97 17.37
CA GLN A 341 9.55 9.10 18.05
C GLN A 341 8.71 10.28 17.56
N HIS A 342 9.32 11.40 17.18
CA HIS A 342 8.59 12.52 16.58
C HIS A 342 8.09 12.17 15.17
N ALA A 343 8.90 11.47 14.37
CA ALA A 343 8.44 10.92 13.10
C ALA A 343 7.27 9.94 13.32
N GLN A 344 7.39 9.00 14.25
CA GLN A 344 6.36 8.01 14.64
C GLN A 344 5.18 8.59 15.46
N ARG A 345 5.09 9.92 15.64
CA ARG A 345 3.95 10.61 16.28
C ARG A 345 3.25 11.59 15.33
N ASN A 346 4.01 12.19 14.41
CA ASN A 346 3.44 12.92 13.27
C ASN A 346 2.97 11.96 12.16
N VAL A 347 3.36 10.68 12.27
CA VAL A 347 2.73 9.51 11.65
C VAL A 347 1.70 8.93 12.62
N SER A 348 0.41 8.91 12.24
CA SER A 348 -0.57 8.00 12.85
C SER A 348 -0.11 6.54 12.62
N PRO A 349 -0.31 5.59 13.55
CA PRO A 349 0.48 4.35 13.65
C PRO A 349 0.18 3.27 12.59
N GLN A 350 0.33 3.61 11.31
CA GLN A 350 0.30 2.72 10.14
C GLN A 350 1.38 3.07 9.09
N SER A 351 2.62 3.40 9.50
CA SER A 351 3.75 3.38 8.55
C SER A 351 5.08 2.90 9.12
N LEU A 352 5.32 1.58 9.03
CA LEU A 352 6.66 1.01 8.96
C LEU A 352 6.94 0.57 7.51
N SER A 353 7.29 1.53 6.67
CA SER A 353 7.90 1.27 5.36
C SER A 353 9.06 2.25 5.09
N PRO A 354 10.12 1.85 4.36
CA PRO A 354 11.39 2.59 4.39
C PRO A 354 11.42 3.82 3.46
N GLN A 355 11.21 5.03 3.99
CA GLN A 355 11.38 6.27 3.21
C GLN A 355 12.86 6.63 2.99
N MET A 356 13.24 6.87 1.74
CA MET A 356 14.53 7.47 1.37
C MET A 356 14.39 8.99 1.24
N ALA A 357 15.37 9.74 1.73
CA ALA A 357 15.42 11.19 1.53
C ALA A 357 15.92 11.56 0.11
N PRO A 358 15.39 12.61 -0.53
CA PRO A 358 15.88 13.10 -1.81
C PRO A 358 17.22 13.83 -1.66
N ILE A 359 18.10 13.69 -2.65
CA ILE A 359 19.36 14.45 -2.77
C ILE A 359 19.19 15.49 -3.89
N SER A 360 19.50 16.74 -3.59
CA SER A 360 19.45 17.85 -4.56
C SER A 360 20.50 17.69 -5.67
N PRO A 361 20.19 18.04 -6.93
CA PRO A 361 21.21 18.14 -7.98
C PRO A 361 22.02 19.44 -7.82
N ASP A 362 23.35 19.34 -7.87
CA ASP A 362 24.16 20.10 -8.83
C ASP A 362 25.67 19.83 -8.70
N THR A 363 26.26 19.30 -9.78
CA THR A 363 27.50 19.80 -10.42
C THR A 363 27.85 18.89 -11.60
N GLN A 364 27.62 19.37 -12.84
CA GLN A 364 28.09 18.64 -14.02
C GLN A 364 29.59 18.81 -14.20
N ALA A 365 30.29 17.70 -14.46
CA ALA A 365 31.72 17.69 -14.74
C ALA A 365 32.03 18.26 -16.14
N SER A 366 33.10 19.04 -16.25
CA SER A 366 33.54 19.67 -17.51
C SER A 366 34.24 18.69 -18.46
N PRO A 367 33.99 18.76 -19.78
CA PRO A 367 34.85 18.13 -20.77
C PRO A 367 35.90 19.12 -21.32
N LEU A 368 37.16 18.91 -20.91
CA LEU A 368 38.31 19.13 -21.80
C LEU A 368 38.29 18.00 -22.85
N ASN A 369 38.79 18.13 -24.08
CA ASN A 369 39.55 19.22 -24.70
C ASN A 369 39.40 19.13 -26.23
N SER A 370 39.28 20.24 -26.96
CA SER A 370 39.75 20.31 -28.36
C SER A 370 40.07 21.75 -28.73
N SER A 371 41.25 21.95 -29.32
CA SER A 371 41.80 23.27 -29.62
C SER A 371 41.96 23.46 -31.13
N LEU A 372 41.46 24.58 -31.65
CA LEU A 372 41.85 25.11 -32.96
C LEU A 372 41.74 26.64 -32.94
N ILE A 373 42.57 27.29 -33.75
CA ILE A 373 42.88 28.73 -33.64
C ILE A 373 42.38 29.46 -34.90
N GLN A 374 41.63 30.57 -34.75
CA GLN A 374 41.92 31.86 -35.42
C GLN A 374 40.92 33.02 -35.15
N LYS A 375 41.51 34.21 -34.88
CA LYS A 375 41.15 35.58 -35.35
C LYS A 375 39.73 36.17 -35.07
N LYS A 376 39.72 37.26 -34.30
CA LYS A 376 38.79 38.42 -34.45
C LYS A 376 39.22 39.27 -35.68
N PRO A 377 38.35 40.06 -36.35
CA PRO A 377 37.72 41.30 -35.82
C PRO A 377 36.16 41.31 -36.00
N GLY A 378 35.38 42.30 -35.51
CA GLY A 378 35.73 43.57 -34.89
C GLY A 378 34.52 44.34 -34.32
N GLN A 379 34.60 45.67 -34.36
CA GLN A 379 33.65 46.69 -33.86
C GLN A 379 32.27 46.63 -34.59
N THR A 380 31.16 47.26 -34.14
CA THR A 380 31.05 48.66 -33.66
C THR A 380 29.83 48.95 -32.77
N THR A 381 29.93 50.04 -31.99
CA THR A 381 28.94 50.62 -31.06
C THR A 381 27.69 51.24 -31.73
N GLN A 382 26.55 51.29 -31.00
CA GLN A 382 25.82 52.50 -30.55
C GLN A 382 24.48 52.12 -29.85
N ASN A 383 24.15 52.63 -28.66
CA ASN A 383 23.36 53.85 -28.34
C ASN A 383 21.87 53.79 -28.78
N THR A 384 20.86 54.28 -28.03
CA THR A 384 20.84 55.16 -26.82
C THR A 384 19.48 55.11 -26.10
N GLN A 385 19.45 55.32 -24.76
CA GLN A 385 18.44 56.09 -23.97
C GLN A 385 16.92 55.71 -24.02
N LYS A 386 16.02 56.15 -23.13
CA LYS A 386 15.98 56.44 -21.65
C LYS A 386 14.51 56.81 -21.31
N GLN A 387 14.01 56.41 -20.13
CA GLN A 387 12.95 57.11 -19.36
C GLN A 387 11.53 57.18 -20.03
N GLN A 388 10.40 57.45 -19.37
CA GLN A 388 10.07 57.77 -17.96
C GLN A 388 8.62 57.34 -17.59
N LYS A 389 8.32 57.19 -16.28
CA LYS A 389 6.95 57.26 -15.68
C LYS A 389 6.62 58.77 -15.39
N PRO A 390 5.39 59.26 -15.05
CA PRO A 390 4.33 58.57 -14.26
C PRO A 390 2.82 58.97 -14.43
N PHE A 391 1.94 58.27 -13.68
CA PHE A 391 0.73 58.72 -12.94
C PHE A 391 -0.46 59.52 -13.58
N ALA A 392 -1.65 58.87 -13.54
CA ALA A 392 -2.85 59.23 -12.72
C ALA A 392 -4.14 59.86 -13.33
N GLN A 393 -5.25 59.63 -12.57
CA GLN A 393 -6.57 60.30 -12.54
C GLN A 393 -7.59 60.07 -13.68
N ASN A 394 -8.92 60.15 -13.48
CA ASN A 394 -9.82 59.81 -12.33
C ASN A 394 -11.33 59.89 -12.78
N GLN A 395 -12.30 59.81 -11.83
CA GLN A 395 -13.75 60.15 -11.95
C GLN A 395 -14.66 59.11 -12.68
N THR A 396 -15.98 58.91 -12.42
CA THR A 396 -17.08 59.43 -11.53
C THR A 396 -18.31 58.49 -11.71
N ASP A 397 -19.43 58.41 -10.96
CA ASP A 397 -19.99 58.89 -9.66
C ASP A 397 -21.43 58.27 -9.50
N LYS A 398 -22.13 58.51 -8.37
CA LYS A 398 -23.61 58.40 -8.12
C LYS A 398 -24.21 57.02 -7.73
N SER A 399 -25.16 56.92 -6.77
CA SER A 399 -25.74 57.96 -5.86
C SER A 399 -26.51 57.42 -4.62
N GLN A 400 -26.31 58.09 -3.47
CA GLN A 400 -27.23 58.36 -2.31
C GLN A 400 -27.87 57.18 -1.52
N PHE A 401 -27.98 57.09 -0.18
CA PHE A 401 -27.94 57.95 1.05
C PHE A 401 -29.31 58.30 1.71
N LYS A 402 -29.53 57.89 2.99
CA LYS A 402 -29.88 58.78 4.15
C LYS A 402 -29.93 58.07 5.54
N PHE A 403 -29.13 58.59 6.49
CA PHE A 403 -29.39 59.00 7.90
C PHE A 403 -30.15 58.08 8.91
N ILE A 404 -29.54 57.56 10.01
CA ILE A 404 -29.22 58.14 11.36
C ILE A 404 -30.41 58.00 12.37
N ASN A 405 -30.28 57.58 13.66
CA ASN A 405 -29.33 58.00 14.72
C ASN A 405 -29.20 57.04 15.97
N GLN A 406 -28.07 57.14 16.71
CA GLN A 406 -27.82 56.92 18.19
C GLN A 406 -28.30 55.64 18.95
N ALA A 407 -27.67 55.16 20.06
CA ALA A 407 -26.47 55.55 20.85
C ALA A 407 -25.69 54.28 21.32
N VAL A 408 -24.37 54.25 21.57
CA VAL A 408 -23.58 54.68 22.78
C VAL A 408 -24.24 54.24 24.11
N VAL A 409 -23.60 53.56 25.08
CA VAL A 409 -22.18 53.39 25.53
C VAL A 409 -21.87 51.85 25.68
N ALA A 410 -20.70 51.28 26.04
CA ALA A 410 -19.37 51.75 26.51
C ALA A 410 -18.21 50.75 26.21
N GLU A 411 -17.01 51.15 26.65
CA GLU A 411 -15.86 50.41 27.27
C GLU A 411 -15.76 48.86 27.17
N GLU A 412 -14.60 48.24 26.91
CA GLU A 412 -13.24 48.74 26.57
C GLU A 412 -12.39 47.66 25.83
N SER A 413 -11.15 48.00 25.41
CA SER A 413 -10.08 47.19 24.76
C SER A 413 -10.29 45.66 24.59
N ARG A 414 -10.29 45.03 23.40
CA ARG A 414 -9.29 44.93 22.29
C ARG A 414 -7.86 44.53 22.68
N ASP A 415 -7.09 43.77 21.88
CA ASP A 415 -7.40 42.62 21.00
C ASP A 415 -6.08 41.95 20.53
N SER A 416 -6.12 40.68 20.09
CA SER A 416 -5.32 40.06 19.01
C SER A 416 -5.23 38.53 19.14
N LYS A 417 -6.31 37.82 18.80
CA LYS A 417 -6.26 36.38 18.48
C LYS A 417 -6.88 36.09 17.11
N ALA A 418 -6.39 35.02 16.47
CA ALA A 418 -6.87 34.56 15.17
C ALA A 418 -8.37 34.16 15.20
N PRO A 419 -9.11 34.28 14.08
CA PRO A 419 -10.55 34.11 14.07
C PRO A 419 -11.00 32.66 14.33
N ASN A 420 -11.96 32.50 15.26
CA ASN A 420 -12.58 31.23 15.58
C ASN A 420 -13.46 30.70 14.43
N ARG A 421 -13.40 29.38 14.19
CA ARG A 421 -14.50 28.67 13.52
C ARG A 421 -15.75 28.73 14.41
N LYS A 422 -16.92 28.99 13.84
CA LYS A 422 -18.20 28.91 14.58
C LYS A 422 -18.50 27.45 14.95
N PRO A 423 -19.09 27.16 16.13
CA PRO A 423 -19.67 25.84 16.41
C PRO A 423 -20.78 25.52 15.40
N ARG A 424 -20.78 24.30 14.84
CA ARG A 424 -21.88 23.81 13.98
C ARG A 424 -23.04 23.38 14.88
N VAL A 425 -24.26 23.76 14.50
CA VAL A 425 -25.48 23.30 15.20
C VAL A 425 -25.62 21.78 15.01
N PRO A 426 -25.97 20.99 16.04
CA PRO A 426 -26.24 19.57 15.87
C PRO A 426 -27.48 19.35 15.01
N GLN A 427 -27.32 18.66 13.88
CA GLN A 427 -28.44 18.08 13.15
C GLN A 427 -29.02 16.89 13.93
N THR A 428 -30.28 16.54 13.65
CA THR A 428 -31.03 15.62 14.53
C THR A 428 -30.61 14.16 14.35
N ALA A 429 -30.71 13.38 15.43
CA ALA A 429 -30.15 12.02 15.51
C ALA A 429 -30.79 10.98 14.56
N GLN A 430 -31.78 11.36 13.76
CA GLN A 430 -32.51 10.47 12.85
C GLN A 430 -31.97 10.53 11.42
N GLU A 431 -31.29 11.62 11.02
CA GLU A 431 -30.74 11.81 9.67
C GLU A 431 -29.51 10.91 9.41
N ASN A 432 -28.65 10.73 10.41
CA ASN A 432 -27.44 9.89 10.33
C ASN A 432 -27.70 8.36 10.19
N ASN A 433 -28.97 7.93 10.23
CA ASN A 433 -29.32 6.51 10.27
C ASN A 433 -29.22 5.83 8.88
N ILE A 434 -29.56 6.54 7.80
CA ILE A 434 -29.80 5.91 6.49
C ILE A 434 -28.51 5.38 5.83
N ALA A 435 -27.43 6.16 5.78
CA ALA A 435 -26.16 5.71 5.24
C ALA A 435 -25.54 4.56 6.07
N HIS A 436 -25.72 4.58 7.40
CA HIS A 436 -25.29 3.47 8.25
C HIS A 436 -26.10 2.21 7.96
N LEU A 437 -27.42 2.31 7.78
CA LEU A 437 -28.29 1.17 7.44
C LEU A 437 -27.80 0.48 6.15
N PHE A 438 -27.55 1.24 5.07
CA PHE A 438 -26.99 0.67 3.84
C PHE A 438 -25.59 0.07 4.04
N ILE A 439 -24.64 0.80 4.63
CA ILE A 439 -23.26 0.29 4.86
C ILE A 439 -23.26 -0.99 5.69
N SER A 440 -23.96 -1.01 6.84
CA SER A 440 -23.95 -2.13 7.77
C SER A 440 -24.53 -3.43 7.18
N THR A 441 -25.37 -3.30 6.15
CA THR A 441 -26.06 -4.41 5.50
C THR A 441 -25.38 -4.85 4.20
N LEU A 442 -24.89 -3.90 3.39
CA LEU A 442 -24.27 -4.17 2.09
C LEU A 442 -22.78 -4.49 2.22
N LEU A 443 -22.00 -3.70 2.98
CA LEU A 443 -20.54 -3.77 3.03
C LEU A 443 -20.05 -4.96 3.88
N GLN A 444 -20.20 -6.16 3.33
CA GLN A 444 -19.98 -7.44 4.00
C GLN A 444 -18.91 -8.30 3.28
N PRO A 445 -17.72 -7.75 2.92
CA PRO A 445 -16.80 -8.39 1.97
C PRO A 445 -16.32 -9.80 2.38
N LYS A 446 -16.14 -10.06 3.68
CA LYS A 446 -15.71 -11.36 4.24
C LYS A 446 -16.80 -12.42 4.33
N THR A 447 -18.05 -11.97 4.30
CA THR A 447 -19.27 -12.72 4.58
C THR A 447 -20.22 -12.68 3.38
N PHE A 448 -19.76 -12.13 2.25
CA PHE A 448 -20.56 -11.92 1.06
C PHE A 448 -20.92 -13.25 0.41
N ILE A 449 -22.21 -13.37 0.09
CA ILE A 449 -22.85 -14.48 -0.60
C ILE A 449 -23.55 -13.88 -1.81
N ASN A 450 -23.38 -14.48 -2.99
CA ASN A 450 -24.04 -14.03 -4.21
C ASN A 450 -25.56 -13.98 -4.02
N ILE A 451 -26.13 -12.78 -4.09
CA ILE A 451 -27.56 -12.53 -4.07
C ILE A 451 -28.14 -12.96 -5.42
N SER A 452 -29.29 -13.64 -5.44
CA SER A 452 -29.96 -13.96 -6.71
C SER A 452 -30.39 -12.66 -7.40
N GLU A 453 -30.08 -12.51 -8.69
CA GLU A 453 -30.54 -11.40 -9.54
C GLU A 453 -32.07 -11.20 -9.48
N ASN A 454 -32.83 -12.29 -9.37
CA ASN A 454 -34.29 -12.30 -9.27
C ASN A 454 -34.81 -12.04 -7.83
N ALA A 455 -33.93 -11.79 -6.86
CA ALA A 455 -34.34 -11.45 -5.50
C ALA A 455 -34.77 -9.99 -5.44
N LYS A 456 -35.93 -9.75 -4.81
CA LYS A 456 -36.38 -8.40 -4.44
C LYS A 456 -35.29 -7.68 -3.65
N PHE A 457 -35.08 -6.41 -3.96
CA PHE A 457 -34.07 -5.61 -3.28
C PHE A 457 -34.42 -5.43 -1.80
N LEU A 458 -33.39 -5.43 -0.94
CA LEU A 458 -33.56 -5.53 0.52
C LEU A 458 -34.11 -4.23 1.15
N PHE A 459 -34.00 -3.11 0.45
CA PHE A 459 -34.39 -1.79 0.95
C PHE A 459 -35.63 -1.28 0.20
N GLN A 460 -36.55 -0.68 0.96
CA GLN A 460 -37.73 0.00 0.40
C GLN A 460 -37.30 1.23 -0.42
N ALA A 461 -38.03 1.55 -1.49
CA ALA A 461 -37.77 2.72 -2.35
C ALA A 461 -37.49 4.00 -1.55
N GLN A 462 -38.33 4.31 -0.55
CA GLN A 462 -38.18 5.49 0.32
C GLN A 462 -36.80 5.61 1.00
N HIS A 463 -36.16 4.49 1.35
CA HIS A 463 -34.80 4.48 1.91
C HIS A 463 -33.76 4.91 0.87
N ILE A 464 -33.92 4.49 -0.39
CA ILE A 464 -33.04 4.84 -1.51
C ILE A 464 -33.25 6.31 -1.89
N LEU A 465 -34.50 6.79 -1.94
CA LEU A 465 -34.83 8.20 -2.15
C LEU A 465 -34.14 9.10 -1.11
N MET A 466 -34.29 8.78 0.19
CA MET A 466 -33.62 9.50 1.28
C MET A 466 -32.09 9.47 1.20
N LEU A 467 -31.51 8.35 0.75
CA LEU A 467 -30.07 8.25 0.54
C LEU A 467 -29.61 9.16 -0.62
N CYS A 468 -30.38 9.22 -1.72
CA CYS A 468 -30.10 10.11 -2.83
C CYS A 468 -30.16 11.57 -2.40
N ASP A 469 -31.16 11.98 -1.60
CA ASP A 469 -31.28 13.35 -1.11
C ASP A 469 -30.07 13.78 -0.26
N GLN A 470 -29.55 12.90 0.59
CA GLN A 470 -28.34 13.16 1.39
C GLN A 470 -27.06 13.20 0.53
N ALA A 471 -26.93 12.31 -0.46
CA ALA A 471 -25.77 12.28 -1.35
C ALA A 471 -25.75 13.48 -2.31
N GLU A 472 -26.90 13.86 -2.87
CA GLU A 472 -27.04 15.03 -3.76
C GLU A 472 -26.72 16.34 -3.03
N ALA A 473 -27.14 16.47 -1.77
CA ALA A 473 -26.78 17.62 -0.93
C ALA A 473 -25.26 17.78 -0.73
N ILE A 474 -24.49 16.69 -0.79
CA ILE A 474 -23.02 16.73 -0.77
C ILE A 474 -22.48 17.07 -2.17
N LEU A 475 -22.95 16.38 -3.22
CA LEU A 475 -22.46 16.55 -4.59
C LEU A 475 -22.66 17.98 -5.12
N LYS A 476 -23.75 18.66 -4.72
CA LYS A 476 -24.02 20.07 -5.02
C LYS A 476 -22.93 21.03 -4.53
N GLU A 477 -22.37 20.78 -3.35
CA GLU A 477 -21.34 21.63 -2.72
C GLU A 477 -19.92 21.30 -3.22
N GLN A 478 -19.70 20.13 -3.82
CA GLN A 478 -18.41 19.76 -4.40
C GLN A 478 -18.17 20.44 -5.75
N PRO A 479 -16.91 20.75 -6.13
CA PRO A 479 -16.57 21.31 -7.44
C PRO A 479 -16.74 20.29 -8.58
N MET A 480 -16.87 20.78 -9.81
CA MET A 480 -16.98 19.95 -11.03
C MET A 480 -15.69 19.16 -11.33
N VAL A 481 -14.54 19.63 -10.82
CA VAL A 481 -13.27 18.91 -10.76
C VAL A 481 -12.86 18.74 -9.30
N LEU A 482 -12.93 17.51 -8.80
CA LEU A 482 -12.53 17.18 -7.43
C LEU A 482 -11.01 17.38 -7.21
N ARG A 483 -10.60 17.69 -5.98
CA ARG A 483 -9.20 17.87 -5.59
C ARG A 483 -8.85 16.88 -4.48
N CYS A 484 -8.30 15.74 -4.88
CA CYS A 484 -8.04 14.58 -4.03
C CYS A 484 -6.55 14.50 -3.63
N LYS A 485 -6.23 13.70 -2.61
CA LYS A 485 -4.86 13.55 -2.10
C LYS A 485 -4.39 12.10 -2.13
N ALA A 486 -3.08 11.92 -2.05
CA ALA A 486 -2.47 10.63 -1.90
C ALA A 486 -2.34 10.25 -0.41
N PRO A 487 -2.56 8.97 -0.04
CA PRO A 487 -2.76 7.85 -0.95
C PRO A 487 -4.24 7.63 -1.26
N ILE A 488 -4.53 7.14 -2.46
CA ILE A 488 -5.90 6.96 -2.96
C ILE A 488 -6.00 5.66 -3.77
N LYS A 489 -7.15 4.99 -3.69
CA LYS A 489 -7.47 3.81 -4.50
C LYS A 489 -8.41 4.21 -5.63
N ILE A 490 -7.99 3.99 -6.87
CA ILE A 490 -8.71 4.42 -8.07
C ILE A 490 -9.29 3.20 -8.77
N PHE A 491 -10.62 3.13 -8.80
CA PHE A 491 -11.44 2.10 -9.42
C PHE A 491 -11.97 2.61 -10.76
N GLY A 492 -11.91 1.77 -11.80
CA GLY A 492 -12.66 1.97 -13.04
C GLY A 492 -14.09 1.41 -12.93
N ASP A 493 -14.63 1.06 -14.09
CA ASP A 493 -15.99 0.56 -14.31
C ASP A 493 -16.31 -0.64 -13.39
N ILE A 494 -17.51 -0.65 -12.80
CA ILE A 494 -18.00 -1.74 -11.95
C ILE A 494 -19.22 -2.44 -12.57
N HIS A 495 -20.07 -1.70 -13.31
CA HIS A 495 -21.20 -2.25 -14.06
C HIS A 495 -22.05 -3.26 -13.28
N GLY A 496 -22.52 -2.88 -12.09
CA GLY A 496 -23.34 -3.75 -11.25
C GLY A 496 -22.68 -5.07 -10.81
N GLN A 497 -21.37 -5.29 -11.04
CA GLN A 497 -20.64 -6.48 -10.59
C GLN A 497 -20.27 -6.36 -9.11
N TYR A 498 -21.30 -6.30 -8.27
CA TYR A 498 -21.21 -6.09 -6.83
C TYR A 498 -20.31 -7.13 -6.11
N SER A 499 -20.32 -8.37 -6.60
CA SER A 499 -19.43 -9.44 -6.14
C SER A 499 -17.95 -9.09 -6.29
N ASP A 500 -17.56 -8.46 -7.40
CA ASP A 500 -16.18 -8.02 -7.62
C ASP A 500 -15.81 -6.84 -6.72
N LEU A 501 -16.72 -5.88 -6.51
CA LEU A 501 -16.52 -4.80 -5.54
C LEU A 501 -16.29 -5.35 -4.11
N MET A 502 -17.03 -6.37 -3.69
CA MET A 502 -16.79 -7.07 -2.42
C MET A 502 -15.44 -7.78 -2.40
N ARG A 503 -15.02 -8.44 -3.48
CA ARG A 503 -13.69 -9.07 -3.59
C ARG A 503 -12.55 -8.04 -3.50
N PHE A 504 -12.69 -6.86 -4.11
CA PHE A 504 -11.71 -5.77 -3.97
C PHE A 504 -11.57 -5.31 -2.51
N PHE A 505 -12.70 -5.13 -1.81
CA PHE A 505 -12.71 -4.69 -0.42
C PHE A 505 -12.21 -5.76 0.56
N ASP A 506 -12.37 -7.06 0.29
CA ASP A 506 -11.75 -8.11 1.11
C ASP A 506 -10.23 -8.18 0.87
N LEU A 507 -9.81 -8.29 -0.40
CA LEU A 507 -8.41 -8.57 -0.77
C LEU A 507 -7.47 -7.38 -0.53
N TRP A 508 -7.96 -6.14 -0.69
CA TRP A 508 -7.13 -4.93 -0.58
C TRP A 508 -7.71 -3.83 0.30
N GLY A 509 -8.68 -4.16 1.16
CA GLY A 509 -9.14 -3.29 2.25
C GLY A 509 -10.48 -2.61 1.95
N SER A 510 -11.39 -2.71 2.93
CA SER A 510 -12.70 -2.06 2.95
C SER A 510 -12.64 -0.72 3.68
N PRO A 511 -13.34 0.33 3.19
CA PRO A 511 -13.45 1.61 3.89
C PRO A 511 -13.88 1.48 5.36
N PHE A 512 -14.82 0.57 5.64
CA PHE A 512 -15.45 0.37 6.95
C PHE A 512 -15.65 -1.12 7.23
N VAL A 513 -15.42 -1.56 8.47
CA VAL A 513 -15.47 -2.97 8.90
C VAL A 513 -15.92 -3.04 10.37
N ASP A 514 -16.79 -3.99 10.72
CA ASP A 514 -17.19 -4.31 12.11
C ASP A 514 -17.62 -3.08 12.97
N GLY A 515 -18.32 -2.13 12.34
CA GLY A 515 -18.79 -0.91 13.01
C GLY A 515 -17.72 0.18 13.19
N LYS A 516 -16.57 0.07 12.51
CA LYS A 516 -15.44 0.99 12.61
C LYS A 516 -14.92 1.43 11.25
N ASP A 517 -14.50 2.68 11.21
CA ASP A 517 -13.70 3.25 10.13
C ASP A 517 -12.38 2.43 10.06
N SER A 518 -12.00 2.00 8.86
CA SER A 518 -10.99 0.95 8.67
C SER A 518 -9.91 1.43 7.70
N ASP A 519 -10.00 1.08 6.42
CA ASP A 519 -9.00 1.49 5.43
C ASP A 519 -9.15 2.97 5.03
N ILE A 520 -10.35 3.54 5.23
CA ILE A 520 -10.67 4.97 5.01
C ILE A 520 -9.87 5.92 5.93
N GLU A 521 -9.28 5.42 7.03
CA GLU A 521 -8.32 6.21 7.84
C GLU A 521 -6.96 6.39 7.13
N ALA A 522 -6.65 5.53 6.17
CA ALA A 522 -5.35 5.47 5.50
C ALA A 522 -5.40 5.93 4.04
N PHE A 523 -6.46 5.59 3.30
CA PHE A 523 -6.66 5.89 1.87
C PHE A 523 -7.98 6.59 1.58
N ASP A 524 -7.95 7.58 0.69
CA ASP A 524 -9.13 7.99 -0.06
C ASP A 524 -9.51 6.90 -1.09
N TYR A 525 -10.75 6.92 -1.59
CA TYR A 525 -11.23 6.09 -2.70
C TYR A 525 -11.79 7.00 -3.80
N LEU A 526 -11.46 6.70 -5.05
CA LEU A 526 -12.00 7.36 -6.24
C LEU A 526 -12.58 6.29 -7.17
N PHE A 527 -13.84 6.45 -7.56
CA PHE A 527 -14.50 5.63 -8.56
C PHE A 527 -14.73 6.48 -9.81
N LEU A 528 -14.28 5.98 -10.97
CA LEU A 528 -14.17 6.78 -12.20
C LEU A 528 -15.45 6.88 -13.03
N GLY A 529 -16.47 6.07 -12.73
CA GLY A 529 -17.75 6.04 -13.43
C GLY A 529 -18.26 4.61 -13.60
N ASP A 530 -19.37 4.48 -14.33
CA ASP A 530 -19.97 3.24 -14.79
C ASP A 530 -20.18 2.24 -13.64
N PHE A 531 -20.98 2.69 -12.67
CA PHE A 531 -21.35 1.94 -11.48
C PHE A 531 -22.51 0.96 -11.76
N VAL A 532 -23.36 1.30 -12.73
CA VAL A 532 -24.63 0.61 -13.06
C VAL A 532 -24.60 -0.05 -14.45
N ASP A 533 -25.70 -0.73 -14.79
CA ASP A 533 -25.92 -1.49 -16.03
C ASP A 533 -25.04 -2.72 -16.21
N ARG A 534 -25.40 -3.55 -17.21
CA ARG A 534 -24.65 -4.70 -17.75
C ARG A 534 -24.47 -5.90 -16.80
N GLY A 535 -24.32 -5.67 -15.50
CA GLY A 535 -24.34 -6.68 -14.44
C GLY A 535 -25.58 -6.58 -13.54
N ASN A 536 -25.76 -7.57 -12.67
CA ASN A 536 -27.07 -7.94 -12.14
C ASN A 536 -27.38 -7.36 -10.73
N HIS A 537 -26.50 -6.51 -10.20
CA HIS A 537 -26.55 -5.93 -8.85
C HIS A 537 -26.18 -4.43 -8.86
N SER A 538 -26.72 -3.68 -9.81
CA SER A 538 -26.54 -2.23 -9.91
C SER A 538 -27.12 -1.53 -8.69
N LEU A 539 -28.27 -2.00 -8.17
CA LEU A 539 -28.92 -1.44 -6.97
C LEU A 539 -28.03 -1.55 -5.73
N GLU A 540 -27.45 -2.73 -5.45
CA GLU A 540 -26.48 -2.90 -4.36
C GLU A 540 -25.26 -2.00 -4.56
N THR A 541 -24.75 -1.93 -5.79
CA THR A 541 -23.54 -1.17 -6.14
C THR A 541 -23.73 0.32 -5.89
N ILE A 542 -24.74 0.95 -6.49
CA ILE A 542 -24.95 2.39 -6.34
C ILE A 542 -25.40 2.76 -4.92
N CYS A 543 -26.26 1.96 -4.27
CA CYS A 543 -26.67 2.24 -2.89
C CYS A 543 -25.48 2.16 -1.92
N LEU A 544 -24.54 1.23 -2.12
CA LEU A 544 -23.33 1.18 -1.30
C LEU A 544 -22.42 2.39 -1.55
N LEU A 545 -22.17 2.75 -2.81
CA LEU A 545 -21.28 3.88 -3.15
C LEU A 545 -21.86 5.22 -2.65
N LEU A 546 -23.17 5.44 -2.77
CA LEU A 546 -23.84 6.62 -2.22
C LEU A 546 -23.84 6.62 -0.68
N ALA A 547 -24.03 5.48 -0.02
CA ALA A 547 -23.97 5.40 1.43
C ALA A 547 -22.56 5.66 1.98
N LEU A 548 -21.53 5.12 1.32
CA LEU A 548 -20.13 5.45 1.57
C LEU A 548 -19.86 6.94 1.35
N LYS A 549 -20.38 7.53 0.28
CA LYS A 549 -20.25 8.97 -0.01
C LYS A 549 -20.88 9.85 1.08
N VAL A 550 -22.06 9.49 1.58
CA VAL A 550 -22.74 10.22 2.66
C VAL A 550 -21.98 10.08 3.99
N ARG A 551 -21.45 8.90 4.30
CA ARG A 551 -20.70 8.64 5.54
C ARG A 551 -19.31 9.27 5.54
N PHE A 552 -18.66 9.39 4.38
CA PHE A 552 -17.27 9.80 4.21
C PHE A 552 -17.09 10.82 3.05
N PRO A 553 -17.75 11.99 3.09
CA PRO A 553 -17.87 12.91 1.95
C PRO A 553 -16.54 13.44 1.40
N GLU A 554 -15.50 13.55 2.25
CA GLU A 554 -14.18 14.07 1.90
C GLU A 554 -13.19 13.00 1.39
N SER A 555 -13.48 11.71 1.59
CA SER A 555 -12.56 10.60 1.27
C SER A 555 -13.14 9.53 0.34
N ILE A 556 -14.45 9.56 0.08
CA ILE A 556 -15.09 8.80 -1.00
C ILE A 556 -15.41 9.78 -2.12
N HIS A 557 -14.76 9.60 -3.27
CA HIS A 557 -14.87 10.45 -4.45
C HIS A 557 -15.54 9.65 -5.57
N LEU A 558 -16.60 10.21 -6.14
CA LEU A 558 -17.31 9.64 -7.29
C LEU A 558 -17.24 10.68 -8.40
N ILE A 559 -16.80 10.28 -9.60
CA ILE A 559 -16.96 11.07 -10.82
C ILE A 559 -17.86 10.30 -11.79
N ARG A 560 -18.43 11.00 -12.78
CA ARG A 560 -19.47 10.46 -13.66
C ARG A 560 -18.89 9.63 -14.81
N GLY A 561 -19.44 8.44 -15.05
CA GLY A 561 -19.27 7.68 -16.29
C GLY A 561 -20.40 7.92 -17.29
N ASN A 562 -20.35 7.26 -18.44
CA ASN A 562 -21.38 7.40 -19.47
C ASN A 562 -22.63 6.54 -19.21
N HIS A 563 -22.57 5.56 -18.30
CA HIS A 563 -23.73 4.82 -17.81
C HIS A 563 -24.48 5.55 -16.68
N GLU A 564 -23.91 6.60 -16.10
CA GLU A 564 -24.63 7.55 -15.25
C GLU A 564 -25.45 8.58 -16.08
N ASP A 565 -26.15 8.09 -17.10
CA ASP A 565 -27.03 8.83 -18.04
C ASP A 565 -28.35 8.07 -18.21
N LYS A 566 -29.48 8.77 -18.01
CA LYS A 566 -30.84 8.19 -18.10
C LYS A 566 -31.13 7.53 -19.45
N TRP A 567 -30.58 8.04 -20.55
CA TRP A 567 -30.81 7.44 -21.87
C TRP A 567 -30.10 6.09 -22.00
N ILE A 568 -28.89 5.99 -21.44
CA ILE A 568 -28.06 4.79 -21.45
C ILE A 568 -28.60 3.75 -20.46
N ASN A 569 -28.80 4.13 -19.18
CA ASN A 569 -29.19 3.17 -18.15
C ASN A 569 -30.68 2.78 -18.17
N ASN A 570 -31.47 3.40 -19.07
CA ASN A 570 -32.76 2.86 -19.50
C ASN A 570 -32.63 1.73 -20.53
N GLY A 571 -31.51 1.64 -21.27
CA GLY A 571 -31.28 0.65 -22.32
C GLY A 571 -30.34 -0.51 -21.95
N PHE A 572 -29.47 -0.35 -20.95
CA PHE A 572 -28.40 -1.32 -20.65
C PHE A 572 -28.53 -2.07 -19.31
N GLY A 573 -29.61 -1.87 -18.54
CA GLY A 573 -30.05 -2.80 -17.50
C GLY A 573 -30.66 -2.18 -16.23
N PHE A 574 -30.23 -0.99 -15.81
CA PHE A 574 -30.59 -0.45 -14.49
C PHE A 574 -32.09 -0.14 -14.34
N SER A 575 -32.75 0.36 -15.39
CA SER A 575 -34.20 0.57 -15.43
C SER A 575 -34.97 -0.75 -15.26
N GLU A 576 -34.53 -1.81 -15.94
CA GLU A 576 -35.11 -3.15 -15.81
C GLU A 576 -34.86 -3.74 -14.41
N GLU A 577 -33.65 -3.57 -13.86
CA GLU A 577 -33.33 -4.00 -12.50
C GLU A 577 -34.21 -3.30 -11.45
N CYS A 578 -34.42 -1.99 -11.57
CA CYS A 578 -35.35 -1.24 -10.71
C CYS A 578 -36.78 -1.77 -10.83
N ALA A 579 -37.31 -1.89 -12.05
CA ALA A 579 -38.66 -2.40 -12.30
C ALA A 579 -38.88 -3.80 -11.71
N GLN A 580 -37.96 -4.73 -11.95
CA GLN A 580 -38.08 -6.11 -11.48
C GLN A 580 -37.88 -6.26 -9.96
N ARG A 581 -36.86 -5.62 -9.39
CA ARG A 581 -36.41 -5.89 -8.01
C ARG A 581 -37.04 -4.97 -6.96
N LEU A 582 -37.48 -3.77 -7.34
CA LEU A 582 -38.27 -2.87 -6.48
C LEU A 582 -39.78 -3.05 -6.72
N GLY A 583 -40.20 -3.31 -7.97
CA GLY A 583 -41.60 -3.35 -8.36
C GLY A 583 -42.21 -1.97 -8.65
N GLU A 584 -41.38 -1.01 -9.07
CA GLU A 584 -41.79 0.33 -9.50
C GLU A 584 -41.96 0.43 -11.03
N ASP A 585 -42.53 1.53 -11.51
CA ASP A 585 -42.48 1.90 -12.92
C ASP A 585 -41.34 2.93 -13.14
N PRO A 586 -40.26 2.59 -13.88
CA PRO A 586 -39.17 3.53 -14.17
C PRO A 586 -39.58 4.78 -14.96
N ASN A 587 -40.79 4.81 -15.53
CA ASN A 587 -41.34 5.98 -16.21
C ASN A 587 -41.98 6.99 -15.24
N ASP A 588 -42.25 6.60 -13.99
CA ASP A 588 -42.71 7.52 -12.94
C ASP A 588 -41.57 8.47 -12.54
N GLU A 589 -41.85 9.77 -12.46
CA GLU A 589 -40.86 10.78 -12.07
C GLU A 589 -40.39 10.61 -10.62
N ASP A 590 -41.23 10.05 -9.75
CA ASP A 590 -40.92 9.77 -8.34
C ASP A 590 -40.35 8.36 -8.09
N SER A 591 -40.10 7.58 -9.14
CA SER A 591 -39.39 6.29 -9.07
C SER A 591 -37.95 6.42 -8.56
N VAL A 592 -37.39 5.34 -8.00
CA VAL A 592 -35.96 5.28 -7.64
C VAL A 592 -35.09 5.44 -8.89
N PHE A 593 -35.46 4.81 -10.02
CA PHE A 593 -34.75 5.00 -11.29
C PHE A 593 -34.67 6.47 -11.72
N ALA A 594 -35.79 7.21 -11.67
CA ALA A 594 -35.81 8.64 -12.00
C ALA A 594 -35.10 9.50 -10.92
N ARG A 595 -35.17 9.12 -9.64
CA ARG A 595 -34.46 9.82 -8.56
C ARG A 595 -32.94 9.68 -8.65
N VAL A 596 -32.44 8.48 -8.94
CA VAL A 596 -31.00 8.19 -9.07
C VAL A 596 -30.41 8.89 -10.29
N ASN A 597 -31.12 8.91 -11.42
CA ASN A 597 -30.68 9.67 -12.59
C ASN A 597 -30.63 11.19 -12.33
N ARG A 598 -31.62 11.76 -11.64
CA ARG A 598 -31.57 13.17 -11.16
C ARG A 598 -30.38 13.46 -10.24
N LEU A 599 -29.85 12.46 -9.53
CA LEU A 599 -28.61 12.58 -8.74
C LEU A 599 -27.36 12.51 -9.62
N PHE A 600 -27.34 11.65 -10.65
CA PHE A 600 -26.21 11.50 -11.57
C PHE A 600 -25.86 12.81 -12.30
N GLU A 601 -26.86 13.64 -12.60
CA GLU A 601 -26.68 15.00 -13.12
C GLU A 601 -25.82 15.92 -12.21
N TRP A 602 -25.67 15.58 -10.93
CA TRP A 602 -24.83 16.31 -9.97
C TRP A 602 -23.42 15.72 -9.79
N LEU A 603 -23.09 14.59 -10.42
CA LEU A 603 -21.75 14.01 -10.31
C LEU A 603 -20.68 14.92 -10.98
N PRO A 604 -19.54 15.17 -10.32
CA PRO A 604 -18.37 15.79 -10.95
C PRO A 604 -17.87 15.00 -12.16
N LEU A 605 -17.25 15.67 -13.13
CA LEU A 605 -16.76 15.03 -14.36
C LEU A 605 -15.28 14.62 -14.29
N ALA A 606 -14.51 15.14 -13.33
CA ALA A 606 -13.10 14.82 -13.19
C ALA A 606 -12.64 14.89 -11.73
N ALA A 607 -11.50 14.27 -11.44
CA ALA A 607 -10.75 14.48 -10.22
C ALA A 607 -9.28 14.75 -10.54
N ILE A 608 -8.61 15.57 -9.72
CA ILE A 608 -7.17 15.79 -9.79
C ILE A 608 -6.54 15.39 -8.46
N VAL A 609 -5.55 14.51 -8.54
CA VAL A 609 -4.82 13.97 -7.38
C VAL A 609 -3.44 14.62 -7.28
N GLU A 610 -3.13 15.19 -6.11
CA GLU A 610 -1.84 15.83 -5.78
C GLU A 610 -1.38 16.89 -6.82
N ASP A 611 -2.33 17.54 -7.50
CA ASP A 611 -2.11 18.49 -8.61
C ASP A 611 -1.13 17.99 -9.69
N LYS A 612 -1.07 16.66 -9.90
CA LYS A 612 -0.21 16.00 -10.89
C LYS A 612 -0.91 14.96 -11.77
N ILE A 613 -1.99 14.34 -11.29
CA ILE A 613 -2.70 13.28 -12.02
C ILE A 613 -4.14 13.74 -12.23
N ILE A 614 -4.62 13.74 -13.47
CA ILE A 614 -6.05 13.89 -13.75
C ILE A 614 -6.70 12.52 -13.91
N CYS A 615 -7.94 12.42 -13.44
CA CYS A 615 -8.78 11.25 -13.48
C CYS A 615 -10.11 11.61 -14.18
N LEU A 616 -10.48 10.82 -15.18
CA LEU A 616 -11.66 10.97 -16.05
C LEU A 616 -12.33 9.60 -16.25
N HIS A 617 -13.53 9.55 -16.82
CA HIS A 617 -14.11 8.28 -17.32
C HIS A 617 -13.65 8.00 -18.76
N GLY A 618 -14.16 8.82 -19.68
CA GLY A 618 -13.80 8.89 -21.10
C GLY A 618 -12.37 9.41 -21.28
N GLY A 619 -12.20 10.65 -21.72
CA GLY A 619 -10.86 11.20 -21.93
C GLY A 619 -10.83 12.66 -22.35
N ILE A 620 -9.85 13.02 -23.19
CA ILE A 620 -9.62 14.40 -23.63
C ILE A 620 -10.15 14.70 -25.05
N GLY A 621 -10.74 13.70 -25.70
CA GLY A 621 -11.47 13.76 -26.97
C GLY A 621 -11.01 14.80 -27.98
N SER A 622 -11.95 15.58 -28.50
CA SER A 622 -11.75 16.60 -29.54
C SER A 622 -11.50 18.03 -29.01
N GLN A 623 -12.13 18.43 -27.89
CA GLN A 623 -12.11 19.82 -27.39
C GLN A 623 -11.27 20.05 -26.13
N LEU A 624 -11.13 19.07 -25.22
CA LEU A 624 -10.52 19.33 -23.91
C LEU A 624 -9.03 19.68 -24.05
N ASN A 625 -8.69 20.91 -23.67
CA ASN A 625 -7.36 21.51 -23.71
C ASN A 625 -6.88 21.96 -22.32
N TYR A 626 -7.79 22.39 -21.45
CA TYR A 626 -7.50 22.92 -20.12
C TYR A 626 -8.49 22.41 -19.07
N VAL A 627 -8.01 22.08 -17.88
CA VAL A 627 -8.84 21.67 -16.73
C VAL A 627 -9.95 22.68 -16.42
N ALA A 628 -9.66 23.98 -16.58
CA ALA A 628 -10.60 25.06 -16.36
C ALA A 628 -11.84 25.00 -17.28
N GLU A 629 -11.77 24.33 -18.43
CA GLU A 629 -12.93 24.12 -19.31
C GLU A 629 -13.95 23.20 -18.63
N ILE A 630 -13.49 22.20 -17.86
CA ILE A 630 -14.33 21.34 -17.02
C ILE A 630 -14.86 22.10 -15.79
N GLU A 631 -14.00 22.91 -15.15
CA GLU A 631 -14.36 23.66 -13.93
C GLU A 631 -15.45 24.73 -14.17
N ASN A 632 -15.65 25.17 -15.42
CA ASN A 632 -16.71 26.11 -15.80
C ASN A 632 -18.06 25.45 -16.12
N LEU A 633 -18.13 24.13 -16.31
CA LEU A 633 -19.38 23.44 -16.62
C LEU A 633 -20.35 23.49 -15.43
N GLN A 634 -21.60 23.82 -15.70
CA GLN A 634 -22.65 23.95 -14.68
C GLN A 634 -23.29 22.59 -14.35
N ARG A 635 -23.91 22.49 -13.16
CA ARG A 635 -24.76 21.35 -12.75
C ARG A 635 -26.10 21.87 -12.21
N PRO A 636 -27.21 21.12 -12.34
CA PRO A 636 -27.30 19.75 -12.86
C PRO A 636 -26.97 19.70 -14.35
N LEU A 637 -26.30 18.63 -14.78
CA LEU A 637 -25.80 18.46 -16.14
C LEU A 637 -26.54 17.31 -16.84
N GLU A 638 -27.38 17.63 -17.81
CA GLU A 638 -27.92 16.66 -18.76
C GLU A 638 -26.87 16.31 -19.84
N VAL A 639 -26.81 15.05 -20.27
CA VAL A 639 -25.88 14.59 -21.32
C VAL A 639 -26.61 14.63 -22.67
N ILE A 640 -26.20 15.55 -23.55
CA ILE A 640 -26.85 15.78 -24.84
C ILE A 640 -26.03 15.12 -25.96
N HIS A 641 -26.55 14.02 -26.50
CA HIS A 641 -25.92 13.23 -27.57
C HIS A 641 -26.01 13.89 -28.95
N GLU A 642 -27.07 14.69 -29.19
CA GLU A 642 -27.19 15.57 -30.36
C GLU A 642 -26.33 16.82 -30.18
N VAL A 643 -25.01 16.66 -30.31
CA VAL A 643 -24.03 17.73 -30.10
C VAL A 643 -24.23 18.86 -31.12
N THR A 644 -24.50 20.07 -30.60
CA THR A 644 -24.63 21.32 -31.36
C THR A 644 -23.76 22.45 -30.82
N THR A 645 -23.22 22.33 -29.60
CA THR A 645 -22.33 23.32 -28.97
C THR A 645 -20.97 22.72 -28.56
N PRO A 646 -19.91 23.55 -28.43
CA PRO A 646 -18.61 23.08 -27.91
C PRO A 646 -18.68 22.54 -26.48
N GLU A 647 -19.60 23.04 -25.66
CA GLU A 647 -19.82 22.57 -24.28
C GLU A 647 -20.44 21.18 -24.25
N GLN A 648 -21.39 20.88 -25.15
CA GLN A 648 -21.94 19.54 -25.34
C GLN A 648 -20.85 18.57 -25.85
N GLN A 649 -20.05 19.01 -26.83
CA GLN A 649 -18.93 18.20 -27.33
C GLN A 649 -17.90 17.91 -26.22
N LEU A 650 -17.63 18.88 -25.34
CA LEU A 650 -16.72 18.72 -24.21
C LEU A 650 -17.21 17.65 -23.22
N VAL A 651 -18.52 17.61 -22.92
CA VAL A 651 -19.13 16.58 -22.07
C VAL A 651 -19.06 15.21 -22.74
N VAL A 652 -19.39 15.12 -24.03
CA VAL A 652 -19.27 13.87 -24.81
C VAL A 652 -17.80 13.41 -24.88
N ASP A 653 -16.85 14.31 -25.08
CA ASP A 653 -15.42 13.99 -25.06
C ASP A 653 -14.98 13.41 -23.69
N ILE A 654 -15.41 14.02 -22.58
CA ILE A 654 -15.03 13.60 -21.23
C ILE A 654 -15.63 12.26 -20.83
N LEU A 655 -16.82 11.91 -21.33
CA LEU A 655 -17.50 10.66 -20.99
C LEU A 655 -17.27 9.54 -22.01
N TRP A 656 -17.17 9.84 -23.30
CA TRP A 656 -17.19 8.82 -24.37
C TRP A 656 -15.90 8.64 -25.17
N SER A 657 -14.96 9.59 -25.15
CA SER A 657 -13.75 9.48 -25.98
C SER A 657 -12.77 8.44 -25.46
N ASP A 658 -12.04 7.80 -26.37
CA ASP A 658 -10.99 6.82 -26.06
C ASP A 658 -9.61 7.33 -26.55
N PRO A 659 -8.48 6.78 -26.06
CA PRO A 659 -7.23 6.83 -26.82
C PRO A 659 -7.40 6.19 -28.22
N THR A 660 -6.39 6.28 -29.10
CA THR A 660 -6.40 5.66 -30.45
C THR A 660 -6.35 4.11 -30.40
N ASP A 661 -5.52 3.43 -31.18
CA ASP A 661 -5.36 1.97 -31.06
C ASP A 661 -3.89 1.56 -30.86
N THR A 662 -2.94 2.40 -31.26
CA THR A 662 -1.52 2.28 -30.91
C THR A 662 -0.89 3.63 -30.61
N ASP A 663 0.26 3.63 -29.92
CA ASP A 663 1.12 4.81 -29.74
C ASP A 663 1.72 5.37 -31.07
N GLN A 664 1.33 4.82 -32.23
CA GLN A 664 1.70 5.32 -33.57
C GLN A 664 0.56 6.12 -34.23
N ASP A 665 -0.65 6.06 -33.68
CA ASP A 665 -1.86 6.67 -34.20
C ASP A 665 -2.06 8.05 -33.57
N PHE A 666 -1.55 9.09 -34.24
CA PHE A 666 -1.58 10.48 -33.79
C PHE A 666 -2.89 11.21 -34.16
N GLY A 667 -3.14 12.33 -33.49
CA GLY A 667 -4.21 13.28 -33.81
C GLY A 667 -5.56 12.94 -33.20
N ILE A 668 -6.63 13.15 -33.98
CA ILE A 668 -8.02 12.83 -33.63
C ILE A 668 -8.59 11.96 -34.75
N GLN A 669 -9.32 10.88 -34.40
CA GLN A 669 -9.92 9.95 -35.35
C GLN A 669 -11.38 9.65 -34.96
N PRO A 670 -12.32 9.41 -35.90
CA PRO A 670 -13.69 9.02 -35.55
C PRO A 670 -13.74 7.68 -34.83
N ASN A 671 -14.51 7.55 -33.74
CA ASN A 671 -14.65 6.29 -33.00
C ASN A 671 -15.80 5.44 -33.56
N ILE A 672 -15.61 4.89 -34.76
CA ILE A 672 -16.62 4.13 -35.54
C ILE A 672 -17.26 2.97 -34.75
N ILE A 673 -16.61 2.49 -33.68
CA ILE A 673 -17.13 1.43 -32.81
C ILE A 673 -18.22 1.98 -31.86
N ARG A 674 -17.99 3.12 -31.21
CA ARG A 674 -18.95 3.74 -30.27
C ARG A 674 -19.93 4.69 -30.94
N ASP A 675 -19.57 5.24 -32.10
CA ASP A 675 -20.43 6.04 -32.99
C ASP A 675 -20.69 5.30 -34.32
N PRO A 676 -21.45 4.18 -34.30
CA PRO A 676 -21.78 3.43 -35.52
C PRO A 676 -22.76 4.18 -36.44
N ALA A 677 -23.40 5.24 -35.94
CA ALA A 677 -24.21 6.16 -36.73
C ALA A 677 -23.35 7.13 -37.57
N GLY A 678 -22.08 7.31 -37.23
CA GLY A 678 -21.16 8.20 -37.94
C GLY A 678 -21.48 9.68 -37.76
N THR A 679 -22.00 10.07 -36.59
CA THR A 679 -22.26 11.47 -36.23
C THR A 679 -20.98 12.32 -36.24
N GLY A 680 -19.84 11.71 -35.92
CA GLY A 680 -18.55 12.37 -35.70
C GLY A 680 -18.34 12.83 -34.25
N ASN A 681 -19.34 12.67 -33.38
CA ASN A 681 -19.34 13.23 -32.03
C ASN A 681 -18.44 12.45 -31.06
N ILE A 682 -18.26 11.13 -31.25
CA ILE A 682 -17.36 10.32 -30.42
C ILE A 682 -16.06 10.07 -31.18
N VAL A 683 -14.94 10.43 -30.55
CA VAL A 683 -13.61 10.38 -31.17
C VAL A 683 -12.62 9.54 -30.37
N LYS A 684 -11.55 9.13 -31.06
CA LYS A 684 -10.31 8.62 -30.48
C LYS A 684 -9.21 9.69 -30.53
N PHE A 685 -8.37 9.79 -29.49
CA PHE A 685 -7.29 10.78 -29.39
C PHE A 685 -5.88 10.14 -29.29
N GLY A 686 -4.93 10.70 -30.03
CA GLY A 686 -3.56 10.21 -30.13
C GLY A 686 -2.66 10.56 -28.94
N PRO A 687 -1.45 9.98 -28.86
CA PRO A 687 -0.51 10.24 -27.76
C PRO A 687 0.02 11.69 -27.77
N ASP A 688 0.04 12.35 -28.92
CA ASP A 688 0.33 13.78 -29.05
C ASP A 688 -0.72 14.64 -28.30
N ARG A 689 -1.99 14.25 -28.31
CA ARG A 689 -3.04 14.96 -27.56
C ARG A 689 -2.85 14.80 -26.06
N VAL A 690 -2.50 13.60 -25.59
CA VAL A 690 -2.16 13.32 -24.18
C VAL A 690 -0.99 14.19 -23.74
N ILE A 691 0.11 14.18 -24.49
CA ILE A 691 1.33 14.95 -24.18
C ILE A 691 1.02 16.46 -24.15
N ASN A 692 0.33 16.98 -25.17
CA ASN A 692 0.00 18.41 -25.23
C ASN A 692 -0.95 18.85 -24.11
N PHE A 693 -1.96 18.04 -23.76
CA PHE A 693 -2.87 18.34 -22.65
C PHE A 693 -2.13 18.37 -21.30
N LEU A 694 -1.28 17.38 -21.03
CA LEU A 694 -0.52 17.31 -19.79
C LEU A 694 0.44 18.50 -19.63
N ILE A 695 1.14 18.88 -20.70
CA ILE A 695 2.02 20.06 -20.74
C ILE A 695 1.22 21.35 -20.47
N LYS A 696 0.09 21.55 -21.15
CA LYS A 696 -0.79 22.73 -20.98
C LYS A 696 -1.27 22.93 -19.54
N ASN A 697 -1.45 21.84 -18.80
CA ASN A 697 -2.05 21.85 -17.47
C ASN A 697 -1.04 21.60 -16.32
N ASN A 698 0.26 21.50 -16.62
CA ASN A 698 1.30 21.15 -15.64
C ASN A 698 1.01 19.80 -14.92
N LEU A 699 0.39 18.87 -15.63
CA LEU A 699 0.08 17.52 -15.16
C LEU A 699 1.13 16.52 -15.67
N SER A 700 1.16 15.33 -15.08
CA SER A 700 2.14 14.28 -15.38
C SER A 700 1.50 12.99 -15.92
N LEU A 701 0.22 12.75 -15.65
CA LEU A 701 -0.49 11.52 -15.98
C LEU A 701 -2.00 11.74 -16.15
N ILE A 702 -2.61 11.01 -17.09
CA ILE A 702 -4.06 10.79 -17.17
C ILE A 702 -4.36 9.36 -16.65
N ILE A 703 -5.38 9.20 -15.82
CA ILE A 703 -5.99 7.89 -15.50
C ILE A 703 -7.45 7.93 -15.97
N ARG A 704 -7.89 6.89 -16.67
CA ARG A 704 -9.23 6.78 -17.25
C ARG A 704 -9.79 5.36 -17.18
N ALA A 705 -11.07 5.18 -17.52
CA ALA A 705 -11.78 3.90 -17.41
C ALA A 705 -12.41 3.50 -18.76
N HIS A 706 -13.69 3.11 -18.85
CA HIS A 706 -14.53 2.97 -20.08
C HIS A 706 -14.12 1.91 -21.13
N GLU A 707 -12.85 1.49 -21.16
CA GLU A 707 -12.31 0.45 -22.04
C GLU A 707 -12.06 -0.84 -21.23
N CYS A 708 -12.79 -1.91 -21.53
CA CYS A 708 -12.53 -3.24 -20.97
C CYS A 708 -11.17 -3.78 -21.45
N VAL A 709 -10.16 -3.74 -20.59
CA VAL A 709 -8.76 -4.15 -20.88
C VAL A 709 -8.40 -5.49 -20.22
N MET A 710 -7.72 -6.37 -20.97
CA MET A 710 -7.57 -7.80 -20.63
C MET A 710 -6.88 -8.14 -19.30
N ASP A 711 -5.93 -7.30 -18.87
CA ASP A 711 -5.21 -7.43 -17.59
C ASP A 711 -5.75 -6.44 -16.52
N GLY A 712 -6.95 -5.88 -16.72
CA GLY A 712 -7.63 -4.93 -15.82
C GLY A 712 -7.06 -3.51 -15.84
N PHE A 713 -5.85 -3.31 -16.35
CA PHE A 713 -5.30 -1.99 -16.66
C PHE A 713 -4.42 -2.04 -17.92
N GLU A 714 -4.29 -0.91 -18.63
CA GLU A 714 -3.43 -0.76 -19.81
C GLU A 714 -2.61 0.55 -19.74
N ARG A 715 -1.53 0.65 -20.53
CA ARG A 715 -0.70 1.86 -20.69
C ARG A 715 -0.74 2.37 -22.13
N PHE A 716 -0.91 3.68 -22.28
CA PHE A 716 -0.90 4.39 -23.56
C PHE A 716 0.01 5.64 -23.47
N ALA A 717 0.44 6.17 -24.63
CA ALA A 717 1.28 7.36 -24.74
C ALA A 717 2.57 7.27 -23.90
N GLY A 718 3.34 6.21 -24.08
CA GLY A 718 4.55 5.92 -23.30
C GLY A 718 4.30 5.63 -21.81
N GLY A 719 3.04 5.48 -21.38
CA GLY A 719 2.63 5.39 -19.99
C GLY A 719 2.23 6.73 -19.36
N GLN A 720 2.00 7.78 -20.16
CA GLN A 720 1.40 9.05 -19.71
C GLN A 720 -0.13 9.03 -19.67
N LEU A 721 -0.76 7.95 -20.15
CA LEU A 721 -2.14 7.59 -19.87
C LEU A 721 -2.22 6.14 -19.35
N LEU A 722 -3.05 5.92 -18.32
CA LEU A 722 -3.45 4.59 -17.85
C LEU A 722 -4.96 4.41 -18.04
N THR A 723 -5.37 3.26 -18.57
CA THR A 723 -6.74 2.76 -18.49
C THR A 723 -6.84 1.81 -17.30
N VAL A 724 -7.92 1.87 -16.50
CA VAL A 724 -8.25 0.92 -15.42
C VAL A 724 -9.72 0.49 -15.52
N PHE A 725 -10.00 -0.79 -15.33
CA PHE A 725 -11.34 -1.37 -15.45
C PHE A 725 -11.55 -2.35 -14.29
N SER A 726 -12.63 -2.23 -13.51
CA SER A 726 -12.77 -2.90 -12.20
C SER A 726 -13.81 -4.03 -12.14
N ALA A 727 -14.27 -4.55 -13.29
CA ALA A 727 -15.15 -5.72 -13.38
C ALA A 727 -14.45 -6.92 -14.05
N THR A 728 -14.63 -8.15 -13.56
CA THR A 728 -14.02 -9.38 -14.12
C THR A 728 -14.96 -10.13 -15.07
N ASP A 729 -14.42 -10.73 -16.14
CA ASP A 729 -15.20 -11.39 -17.22
C ASP A 729 -16.44 -10.59 -17.64
N TYR A 730 -16.20 -9.35 -18.05
CA TYR A 730 -17.26 -8.39 -18.35
C TYR A 730 -18.31 -8.99 -19.30
N CYS A 731 -19.59 -8.77 -18.97
CA CYS A 731 -20.76 -9.35 -19.64
C CYS A 731 -20.75 -10.89 -19.80
N GLY A 732 -19.92 -11.62 -19.04
CA GLY A 732 -19.71 -13.07 -19.16
C GLY A 732 -19.03 -13.50 -20.47
N ARG A 733 -18.29 -12.60 -21.12
CA ARG A 733 -17.76 -12.79 -22.49
C ARG A 733 -16.28 -12.43 -22.65
N HIS A 734 -15.76 -11.47 -21.89
CA HIS A 734 -14.45 -10.85 -22.16
C HIS A 734 -13.26 -11.58 -21.50
N LYS A 735 -13.50 -12.31 -20.41
CA LYS A 735 -12.48 -13.03 -19.60
C LYS A 735 -11.27 -12.18 -19.18
N ASN A 736 -11.51 -10.88 -19.05
CA ASN A 736 -10.56 -9.91 -18.56
C ASN A 736 -10.38 -10.04 -17.04
N ALA A 737 -9.21 -9.64 -16.55
CA ALA A 737 -9.03 -9.29 -15.15
C ALA A 737 -9.69 -7.93 -14.86
N GLY A 738 -10.05 -7.71 -13.60
CA GLY A 738 -10.44 -6.40 -13.07
C GLY A 738 -9.30 -5.86 -12.20
N ALA A 739 -9.04 -4.56 -12.26
CA ALA A 739 -7.99 -3.91 -11.48
C ALA A 739 -8.49 -2.74 -10.61
N VAL A 740 -7.74 -2.44 -9.55
CA VAL A 740 -7.76 -1.15 -8.85
C VAL A 740 -6.33 -0.59 -8.83
N LEU A 741 -6.17 0.72 -9.02
CA LEU A 741 -4.88 1.39 -8.96
C LEU A 741 -4.69 2.05 -7.59
N ILE A 742 -3.75 1.54 -6.79
CA ILE A 742 -3.39 2.14 -5.51
C ILE A 742 -2.28 3.17 -5.73
N LEU A 743 -2.62 4.46 -5.69
CA LEU A 743 -1.64 5.55 -5.68
C LEU A 743 -1.17 5.79 -4.24
N LYS A 744 0.13 5.66 -4.00
CA LYS A 744 0.77 5.93 -2.70
C LYS A 744 1.18 7.41 -2.55
N ARG A 745 1.49 7.83 -1.31
CA ARG A 745 1.99 9.21 -0.98
C ARG A 745 3.26 9.66 -1.72
N ASN A 746 4.02 8.73 -2.31
CA ASN A 746 5.18 8.99 -3.17
C ASN A 746 4.84 9.04 -4.68
N LEU A 747 3.55 9.15 -5.03
CA LEU A 747 3.00 9.05 -6.39
C LEU A 747 3.30 7.73 -7.12
N GLU A 748 3.69 6.69 -6.39
CA GLU A 748 3.87 5.34 -6.92
C GLU A 748 2.51 4.67 -7.10
N ILE A 749 2.18 4.27 -8.33
CA ILE A 749 0.96 3.54 -8.68
C ILE A 749 1.23 2.03 -8.63
N VAL A 750 0.46 1.33 -7.81
CA VAL A 750 0.49 -0.13 -7.67
C VAL A 750 -0.86 -0.72 -8.09
N PRO A 751 -0.96 -1.33 -9.28
CA PRO A 751 -2.14 -2.10 -9.68
C PRO A 751 -2.37 -3.31 -8.78
N LYS A 752 -3.63 -3.65 -8.53
CA LYS A 752 -4.09 -4.86 -7.82
C LYS A 752 -5.21 -5.51 -8.62
N LEU A 753 -5.11 -6.83 -8.83
CA LEU A 753 -5.88 -7.56 -9.87
C LEU A 753 -6.70 -8.70 -9.28
N ILE A 754 -8.00 -8.76 -9.59
CA ILE A 754 -8.82 -9.98 -9.52
C ILE A 754 -9.03 -10.57 -10.91
N TYR A 755 -9.35 -11.86 -10.94
CA TYR A 755 -9.58 -12.64 -12.15
C TYR A 755 -10.98 -13.28 -12.12
N PRO A 756 -11.53 -13.69 -13.29
CA PRO A 756 -12.80 -14.41 -13.36
C PRO A 756 -12.84 -15.68 -12.49
N GLN A 757 -14.04 -16.10 -12.10
CA GLN A 757 -14.31 -17.36 -11.41
C GLN A 757 -15.31 -18.21 -12.20
N ASN A 758 -15.23 -19.53 -12.06
CA ASN A 758 -16.28 -20.44 -12.50
C ASN A 758 -17.42 -20.45 -11.46
N LEU A 759 -18.66 -20.44 -11.93
CA LEU A 759 -19.87 -20.13 -11.14
C LEU A 759 -20.30 -21.20 -10.11
N ASN A 760 -19.45 -22.20 -9.79
CA ASN A 760 -19.76 -23.33 -8.91
C ASN A 760 -19.02 -23.31 -7.56
N ALA A 761 -18.13 -22.34 -7.31
CA ALA A 761 -17.34 -22.28 -6.08
C ALA A 761 -18.07 -21.52 -4.95
N HIS A 762 -18.68 -22.23 -4.00
CA HIS A 762 -19.25 -21.65 -2.76
C HIS A 762 -18.20 -21.17 -1.74
N ASN A 763 -16.93 -21.03 -2.13
CA ASN A 763 -15.86 -20.38 -1.38
C ASN A 763 -14.98 -19.60 -2.36
N TRP A 764 -14.51 -18.41 -2.00
CA TRP A 764 -13.85 -17.43 -2.89
C TRP A 764 -12.40 -17.79 -3.30
N ILE A 765 -12.12 -19.04 -3.66
CA ILE A 765 -10.79 -19.54 -4.04
C ILE A 765 -10.89 -20.31 -5.36
N GLU A 766 -10.42 -19.72 -6.45
CA GLU A 766 -10.22 -20.46 -7.71
C GLU A 766 -8.84 -20.22 -8.37
N ASP A 767 -8.21 -21.37 -8.62
CA ASP A 767 -7.27 -21.74 -9.67
C ASP A 767 -6.06 -20.86 -10.05
N GLU A 768 -4.90 -21.20 -9.46
CA GLU A 768 -3.59 -20.70 -9.87
C GLU A 768 -3.09 -21.23 -11.24
N GLU A 769 -3.63 -22.33 -11.79
CA GLU A 769 -3.13 -22.95 -13.03
C GLU A 769 -3.32 -22.04 -14.25
N ALA A 770 -4.32 -21.16 -14.24
CA ALA A 770 -4.55 -20.17 -15.30
C ALA A 770 -3.53 -19.03 -15.26
N LEU A 771 -3.12 -18.61 -14.06
CA LEU A 771 -2.18 -17.50 -13.84
C LEU A 771 -0.74 -17.88 -14.20
N LYS A 772 -0.35 -19.14 -13.97
CA LYS A 772 0.99 -19.68 -14.24
C LYS A 772 1.37 -19.76 -15.73
N LYS A 773 0.47 -19.40 -16.65
CA LYS A 773 0.60 -19.66 -18.11
C LYS A 773 0.62 -18.41 -19.01
N ARG A 774 0.55 -17.19 -18.47
CA ARG A 774 0.54 -15.95 -19.29
C ARG A 774 1.96 -15.41 -19.62
N PRO A 775 2.18 -14.88 -20.85
CA PRO A 775 3.37 -14.09 -21.21
C PRO A 775 3.34 -12.69 -20.54
N PRO A 776 4.45 -11.93 -20.57
CA PRO A 776 4.45 -10.55 -20.04
C PRO A 776 3.46 -9.64 -20.78
N THR A 777 2.79 -8.76 -20.03
CA THR A 777 1.82 -7.77 -20.54
C THR A 777 2.43 -6.95 -21.69
N PRO A 778 1.86 -7.03 -22.91
CA PRO A 778 2.41 -6.35 -24.08
C PRO A 778 2.07 -4.85 -24.05
N PRO A 779 2.88 -3.97 -24.67
CA PRO A 779 2.39 -2.67 -25.12
C PRO A 779 1.33 -2.88 -26.22
N ARG A 780 0.42 -1.90 -26.37
CA ARG A 780 -0.79 -1.94 -27.22
C ARG A 780 -0.62 -2.77 -28.51
N TRP A 781 -1.51 -3.74 -28.68
CA TRP A 781 -1.32 -4.95 -29.50
C TRP A 781 -0.89 -4.69 -30.96
N LYS A 782 0.25 -5.28 -31.36
CA LYS A 782 0.77 -5.17 -32.73
C LYS A 782 0.22 -6.25 -33.67
N ASN A 783 -0.84 -5.89 -34.40
CA ASN A 783 -1.31 -6.48 -35.67
C ASN A 783 -1.68 -7.98 -35.68
N GLN A 784 -2.95 -8.28 -35.99
CA GLN A 784 -3.38 -8.58 -37.38
C GLN A 784 -4.89 -8.91 -37.43
N GLY A 785 -5.68 -8.06 -38.09
CA GLY A 785 -6.75 -8.52 -38.99
C GLY A 785 -7.98 -9.28 -38.48
N GLN A 786 -8.45 -9.13 -37.24
CA GLN A 786 -9.89 -9.34 -36.91
C GLN A 786 -10.26 -8.83 -35.49
N ARG A 787 -10.66 -7.55 -35.37
CA ARG A 787 -11.65 -7.17 -34.34
C ARG A 787 -13.02 -7.56 -34.86
N ARG A 788 -13.80 -8.31 -34.08
CA ARG A 788 -15.27 -8.32 -34.20
C ARG A 788 -15.79 -7.38 -33.12
N SER A 789 -16.47 -6.32 -33.54
CA SER A 789 -17.09 -5.32 -32.64
C SER A 789 -18.31 -5.93 -31.95
N TYR A 790 -18.32 -5.94 -30.62
CA TYR A 790 -19.43 -6.36 -29.75
C TYR A 790 -19.39 -5.61 -28.41
N ASP A 791 -19.28 -4.29 -28.47
CA ASP A 791 -19.50 -3.38 -27.33
C ASP A 791 -21.00 -3.05 -27.18
#